data_AF-A0A432R5G8-F1
#
_entry.id   AF-A0A432R5G8-F1
#
_cell.length_a   1.000
_cell.length_b   1.000
_cell.length_c   1.000
_cell.angle_alpha   90.00
_cell.angle_beta   90.00
_cell.angle_gamma   90.00
#
_symmetry.space_group_name_H-M   'P 1'
#
loop_
_entity.id
_entity.type
_entity.pdbx_description
1 polymer ?
#
loop_
_entity_poly.entity_id
_entity_poly.type
_entity_poly.pdbx_seq_one_letter_code
_entity_poly.pdbx_strand_id
1 'polypeptide(L)'
;MYWSIKTFLLWIVLTTPLWSVGYAPFAEDIVLKEKKHRLDPKSFIVWRENIDVKKLLESSFEMVVVDDSVPKGGHYQLSQSDIEQLKAQGKTLITILNLFETDEEVLFEKEHWFEEVIQPSLHSIKERGFDGVYLKGIDRIKSLSQKAELLFNLLEKIATYLHAKDSQLYIVLEGADRLLPYDTQESLPKLLDGVATESLFFDGTQPNYSSKERLKRLRRLQAMGLPIFVIDYFDTHRRYAGENKARFKRFKNRLRQEHFIGYGAYSDRKLDRISVISEVLLAGAKDSDKDYIPDHLDAHPNQPAIGRRENSFFQAFHLGIGERPVLPFRAEYSDNPIWVSLSDIVLGMNWTQKQPLYAIDDGDGDPLVEEFDRLREEMGLGRVKFLTIWVTRGWQEQWYDLHSLQKALDHGLVLVINYAFFMDELAKPHARDRVRQLVDVYEKSSYRLGQMLGKLHGDMLVVMEPELNKRSVLDWKAFPELIRTKGIMTIDRSIKSVKPKRTFFFQKPKKRRVFYGIAVTDTGSRDSQGEDRVFGRKSLGDSQAWQSFHPLLEPLADDLDFVAFQEMIGSFSRDPDQLHHIRTYTVNDLGMADLDRRIENFAHWLHQRYHHPVLLSYIALATGTWHDKDRDHKVDADEVDPLGWVDVVADTYAKIRRRYGLYASAGLFGLAPMMLFDHPSHDLGKFQYFDRNEYTFGLIATDAIAGTHSPLGGRWHYKQGKGKNKTVVETIFSD
;
A
#
# COMPACT_ATOMS: atom_id res chain seq x y z
N MET A 1 99.48 -5.58 30.33
CA MET A 1 99.80 -4.15 30.18
C MET A 1 98.73 -3.56 29.26
N TYR A 2 97.63 -3.07 29.86
CA TYR A 2 97.34 -1.64 30.07
C TYR A 2 96.96 -0.88 28.78
N TRP A 3 95.66 -0.51 28.69
CA TRP A 3 95.09 0.77 28.21
C TRP A 3 95.24 1.15 26.71
N SER A 4 94.35 1.87 26.03
CA SER A 4 93.08 2.59 26.28
C SER A 4 92.43 2.87 24.91
N ILE A 5 91.10 2.84 24.70
CA ILE A 5 90.06 3.85 24.97
C ILE A 5 90.44 5.31 24.64
N LYS A 6 89.54 5.96 23.87
CA LYS A 6 89.38 7.39 23.48
C LYS A 6 89.63 7.55 21.98
N THR A 7 88.63 7.60 21.10
CA THR A 7 87.71 8.74 20.96
C THR A 7 86.59 8.39 19.96
N PHE A 8 85.48 7.77 20.39
CA PHE A 8 84.24 7.71 19.56
C PHE A 8 82.96 7.46 20.37
N LEU A 9 82.95 7.85 21.65
CA LEU A 9 81.83 7.64 22.57
C LEU A 9 81.63 8.90 23.42
N LEU A 10 81.16 9.99 22.80
CA LEU A 10 80.46 11.07 23.52
C LEU A 10 79.79 12.08 22.58
N TRP A 11 78.81 11.69 21.76
CA TRP A 11 77.81 12.66 21.28
C TRP A 11 76.47 12.11 20.78
N ILE A 12 76.08 10.88 21.13
CA ILE A 12 74.69 10.43 20.98
C ILE A 12 74.26 9.72 22.27
N VAL A 13 74.18 10.50 23.33
CA VAL A 13 73.32 10.24 24.50
C VAL A 13 72.33 11.38 24.49
N LEU A 14 71.07 11.09 24.19
CA LEU A 14 69.85 11.62 24.82
C LEU A 14 68.64 11.28 23.93
N THR A 15 67.62 10.67 24.53
CA THR A 15 66.28 10.34 24.01
C THR A 15 66.11 9.02 23.26
N THR A 16 66.08 7.90 24.01
CA THR A 16 65.05 6.84 23.89
C THR A 16 65.21 5.83 25.03
N PRO A 17 64.23 5.65 25.93
CA PRO A 17 64.17 4.48 26.79
C PRO A 17 63.42 3.33 26.11
N LEU A 18 64.05 2.16 26.22
CA LEU A 18 63.48 0.81 26.24
C LEU A 18 61.96 0.71 26.38
N TRP A 19 61.30 0.10 25.40
CA TRP A 19 60.06 -0.67 25.61
C TRP A 19 60.21 -2.04 24.94
N SER A 20 60.75 -2.98 25.72
CA SER A 20 60.36 -4.38 25.60
C SER A 20 58.88 -4.47 26.02
N VAL A 21 57.98 -4.58 25.06
CA VAL A 21 56.57 -4.92 25.33
C VAL A 21 56.53 -6.39 25.75
N GLY A 22 56.86 -6.63 27.01
CA GLY A 22 56.39 -7.83 27.70
C GLY A 22 54.88 -7.68 27.84
N TYR A 23 54.14 -8.56 27.19
CA TYR A 23 52.74 -8.80 27.54
C TYR A 23 52.68 -9.14 29.03
N ALA A 24 52.28 -8.18 29.85
CA ALA A 24 51.86 -8.47 31.20
C ALA A 24 50.63 -9.40 31.09
N PRO A 25 50.60 -10.53 31.79
CA PRO A 25 49.39 -11.33 31.84
C PRO A 25 48.31 -10.47 32.53
N PHE A 26 47.27 -10.10 31.78
CA PHE A 26 45.99 -9.63 32.31
C PHE A 26 45.34 -10.80 33.05
N ALA A 27 45.88 -11.12 34.22
CA ALA A 27 45.36 -12.11 35.14
C ALA A 27 45.33 -11.51 36.55
N GLU A 28 44.94 -10.23 36.66
CA GLU A 28 44.18 -9.86 37.85
C GLU A 28 42.83 -10.51 37.67
N ASP A 29 42.47 -11.43 38.58
CA ASP A 29 41.13 -11.99 38.68
C ASP A 29 40.13 -10.83 38.71
N ILE A 30 39.58 -10.47 37.55
CA ILE A 30 38.43 -9.56 37.46
C ILE A 30 37.27 -10.38 38.01
N VAL A 31 37.14 -10.33 39.34
CA VAL A 31 35.97 -10.84 40.03
C VAL A 31 34.81 -9.97 39.54
N LEU A 32 34.08 -10.48 38.56
CA LEU A 32 32.78 -9.95 38.15
C LEU A 32 31.95 -9.86 39.43
N LYS A 33 31.78 -8.63 39.94
CA LYS A 33 31.02 -8.38 41.17
C LYS A 33 29.61 -8.92 40.97
N GLU A 34 29.04 -9.47 42.04
CA GLU A 34 27.63 -9.88 42.02
C GLU A 34 26.75 -8.74 41.49
N LYS A 35 25.95 -9.06 40.47
CA LYS A 35 25.06 -8.09 39.80
C LYS A 35 24.04 -7.58 40.82
N LYS A 36 24.04 -6.27 41.07
CA LYS A 36 23.13 -5.62 42.03
C LYS A 36 21.67 -5.65 41.59
N HIS A 37 21.42 -5.73 40.28
CA HIS A 37 20.08 -5.73 39.70
C HIS A 37 19.96 -6.82 38.63
N ARG A 38 18.89 -7.61 38.72
CA ARG A 38 18.57 -8.66 37.75
C ARG A 38 17.56 -8.10 36.75
N LEU A 39 17.80 -8.32 35.46
CA LEU A 39 16.80 -8.03 34.43
C LEU A 39 15.60 -8.97 34.61
N ASP A 40 14.45 -8.42 34.95
CA ASP A 40 13.22 -9.20 35.20
C ASP A 40 11.95 -8.46 34.72
N PRO A 41 11.89 -8.05 33.44
CA PRO A 41 10.69 -7.41 32.92
C PRO A 41 9.58 -8.45 32.77
N LYS A 42 8.34 -8.06 33.06
CA LYS A 42 7.18 -8.94 32.87
C LYS A 42 6.77 -9.07 31.41
N SER A 43 7.24 -8.15 30.58
CA SER A 43 6.86 -8.05 29.18
C SER A 43 7.95 -7.36 28.37
N PHE A 44 8.11 -7.78 27.12
CA PHE A 44 9.03 -7.11 26.21
C PHE A 44 8.50 -7.08 24.77
N ILE A 45 9.04 -6.16 23.98
CA ILE A 45 8.79 -6.02 22.55
C ILE A 45 10.11 -5.81 21.80
N VAL A 46 10.15 -6.25 20.53
CA VAL A 46 11.19 -5.86 19.57
C VAL A 46 10.54 -5.07 18.43
N TRP A 47 11.05 -3.87 18.16
CA TRP A 47 10.56 -2.97 17.10
C TRP A 47 11.74 -2.35 16.35
N ARG A 48 11.96 -2.76 15.10
CA ARG A 48 13.15 -2.45 14.32
C ARG A 48 12.97 -1.31 13.32
N GLU A 49 11.79 -1.19 12.73
CA GLU A 49 11.55 -0.23 11.65
C GLU A 49 10.32 0.64 11.94
N ASN A 50 10.29 1.87 11.45
CA ASN A 50 9.12 2.77 11.56
C ASN A 50 8.64 2.96 13.02
N ILE A 51 9.57 3.16 13.94
CA ILE A 51 9.28 3.30 15.36
C ILE A 51 8.37 4.52 15.60
N ASP A 52 7.24 4.30 16.25
CA ASP A 52 6.32 5.35 16.70
C ASP A 52 6.44 5.49 18.23
N VAL A 53 7.19 6.51 18.66
CA VAL A 53 7.49 6.76 20.07
C VAL A 53 6.23 7.00 20.88
N LYS A 54 5.21 7.63 20.30
CA LYS A 54 3.94 7.87 20.99
C LYS A 54 3.26 6.54 21.34
N LYS A 55 3.22 5.60 20.40
CA LYS A 55 2.70 4.25 20.67
C LYS A 55 3.54 3.50 21.70
N LEU A 56 4.86 3.63 21.67
CA LEU A 56 5.71 3.03 22.68
C LEU A 56 5.41 3.60 24.07
N LEU A 57 5.24 4.92 24.21
CA LEU A 57 4.86 5.58 25.46
C LEU A 57 3.50 5.11 25.99
N GLU A 58 2.53 4.92 25.09
CA GLU A 58 1.19 4.42 25.43
C GLU A 58 1.18 2.93 25.76
N SER A 59 2.21 2.18 25.32
CA SER A 59 2.21 0.73 25.45
C SER A 59 2.48 0.22 26.86
N SER A 60 1.97 -0.97 27.18
CA SER A 60 2.22 -1.62 28.48
C SER A 60 3.50 -2.47 28.53
N PHE A 61 4.36 -2.43 27.50
CA PHE A 61 5.63 -3.15 27.52
C PHE A 61 6.62 -2.50 28.50
N GLU A 62 7.18 -3.31 29.41
CA GLU A 62 8.17 -2.88 30.40
C GLU A 62 9.58 -2.78 29.80
N MET A 63 9.92 -3.70 28.89
CA MET A 63 11.19 -3.67 28.16
C MET A 63 10.95 -3.45 26.66
N VAL A 64 11.68 -2.52 26.06
CA VAL A 64 11.57 -2.17 24.64
C VAL A 64 12.93 -2.37 23.98
N VAL A 65 12.99 -3.26 22.99
CA VAL A 65 14.17 -3.49 22.15
C VAL A 65 13.97 -2.77 20.82
N VAL A 66 14.88 -1.85 20.48
CA VAL A 66 14.83 -1.08 19.22
C VAL A 66 16.09 -1.25 18.38
N ASP A 67 15.97 -1.10 17.07
CA ASP A 67 17.14 -0.92 16.19
C ASP A 67 17.43 0.58 16.08
N ASP A 68 18.52 1.02 16.70
CA ASP A 68 18.90 2.44 16.76
C ASP A 68 20.19 2.74 15.97
N SER A 69 20.55 1.81 15.07
CA SER A 69 21.64 1.98 14.12
C SER A 69 21.34 3.11 13.12
N VAL A 70 22.40 3.72 12.56
CA VAL A 70 22.30 4.88 11.65
C VAL A 70 21.32 4.58 10.51
N PRO A 71 20.35 5.46 10.21
CA PRO A 71 19.32 5.18 9.22
C PRO A 71 19.89 4.89 7.83
N LYS A 72 19.87 3.63 7.41
CA LYS A 72 19.99 3.30 5.97
C LYS A 72 18.61 3.47 5.34
N GLY A 73 18.35 4.59 4.67
CA GLY A 73 17.11 4.77 3.89
C GLY A 73 15.93 5.42 4.62
N GLY A 74 16.18 6.33 5.56
CA GLY A 74 15.12 7.17 6.16
C GLY A 74 14.40 6.58 7.37
N HIS A 75 14.94 5.53 8.00
CA HIS A 75 14.43 5.00 9.27
C HIS A 75 14.52 6.03 10.41
N TYR A 76 13.54 5.98 11.32
CA TYR A 76 13.50 6.84 12.51
C TYR A 76 14.54 6.38 13.53
N GLN A 77 15.46 7.27 13.89
CA GLN A 77 16.39 7.09 15.01
C GLN A 77 15.83 7.79 16.25
N LEU A 78 15.87 7.14 17.42
CA LEU A 78 15.32 7.74 18.64
C LEU A 78 16.11 9.00 19.02
N SER A 79 15.44 10.13 19.20
CA SER A 79 16.09 11.32 19.75
C SER A 79 16.41 11.12 21.24
N GLN A 80 17.33 11.93 21.76
CA GLN A 80 17.63 11.94 23.20
C GLN A 80 16.36 12.17 24.06
N SER A 81 15.49 13.06 23.58
CA SER A 81 14.19 13.34 24.22
C SER A 81 13.27 12.12 24.23
N ASP A 82 13.26 11.32 23.15
CA ASP A 82 12.45 10.10 23.11
C ASP A 82 12.91 9.06 24.13
N ILE A 83 14.24 8.87 24.24
CA ILE A 83 14.86 7.98 25.21
C ILE A 83 14.49 8.41 26.63
N GLU A 84 14.66 9.70 26.95
CA GLU A 84 14.32 10.25 28.26
C GLU A 84 12.83 10.10 28.61
N GLN A 85 11.93 10.35 27.64
CA GLN A 85 10.48 10.18 27.86
C GLN A 85 10.10 8.72 28.10
N LEU A 86 10.64 7.78 27.32
CA LEU A 86 10.37 6.34 27.50
C LEU A 86 10.86 5.86 28.87
N LYS A 87 12.06 6.28 29.27
CA LYS A 87 12.63 5.96 30.58
C LYS A 87 11.87 6.61 31.73
N ALA A 88 11.39 7.84 31.55
CA ALA A 88 10.52 8.51 32.53
C ALA A 88 9.19 7.76 32.76
N GLN A 89 8.72 6.99 31.79
CA GLN A 89 7.58 6.06 31.92
C GLN A 89 7.96 4.70 32.54
N GLY A 90 9.20 4.54 33.03
CA GLY A 90 9.68 3.32 33.65
C GLY A 90 10.03 2.20 32.67
N LYS A 91 10.20 2.50 31.37
CA LYS A 91 10.59 1.49 30.37
C LYS A 91 12.08 1.23 30.43
N THR A 92 12.46 -0.04 30.36
CA THR A 92 13.84 -0.48 30.13
C THR A 92 14.11 -0.48 28.63
N LEU A 93 14.99 0.41 28.16
CA LEU A 93 15.28 0.58 26.74
C LEU A 93 16.57 -0.12 26.36
N ILE A 94 16.47 -1.13 25.50
CA ILE A 94 17.61 -1.90 24.99
C ILE A 94 17.72 -1.65 23.49
N THR A 95 18.94 -1.52 22.98
CA THR A 95 19.17 -1.35 21.53
C THR A 95 19.89 -2.55 20.91
N ILE A 96 19.57 -2.85 19.65
CA ILE A 96 20.14 -3.96 18.90
C ILE A 96 21.56 -3.61 18.46
N LEU A 97 22.50 -4.52 18.75
CA LEU A 97 23.85 -4.50 18.19
C LEU A 97 24.11 -5.84 17.49
N ASN A 98 24.33 -5.78 16.19
CA ASN A 98 24.78 -6.94 15.43
C ASN A 98 26.26 -7.17 15.73
N LEU A 99 26.61 -8.37 16.21
CA LEU A 99 28.01 -8.74 16.47
C LEU A 99 28.84 -8.83 15.18
N PHE A 100 28.17 -8.94 14.03
CA PHE A 100 28.76 -9.13 12.71
C PHE A 100 28.05 -8.24 11.67
N GLU A 101 28.82 -7.48 10.88
CA GLU A 101 28.29 -6.53 9.89
C GLU A 101 27.83 -7.19 8.56
N THR A 102 28.41 -8.35 8.19
CA THR A 102 28.11 -9.07 6.93
C THR A 102 28.01 -10.58 7.18
N ASP A 103 27.60 -11.34 6.16
CA ASP A 103 27.60 -12.82 6.18
C ASP A 103 29.01 -13.44 6.21
N GLU A 104 30.06 -12.62 6.25
CA GLU A 104 31.44 -13.06 6.29
C GLU A 104 31.94 -13.07 7.74
N GLU A 105 32.16 -14.28 8.27
CA GLU A 105 32.84 -14.54 9.54
C GLU A 105 34.25 -13.90 9.65
N VAL A 106 34.78 -13.35 8.54
CA VAL A 106 36.13 -12.80 8.37
C VAL A 106 36.42 -11.63 9.31
N LEU A 107 35.39 -10.89 9.75
CA LEU A 107 35.58 -9.74 10.64
C LEU A 107 35.89 -10.14 12.09
N PHE A 108 35.37 -11.28 12.54
CA PHE A 108 35.54 -11.76 13.91
C PHE A 108 36.97 -12.27 14.20
N GLU A 109 37.72 -12.60 13.14
CA GLU A 109 39.12 -13.03 13.23
C GLU A 109 40.10 -11.84 13.19
N LYS A 110 39.61 -10.61 13.01
CA LYS A 110 40.47 -9.42 13.15
C LYS A 110 40.84 -9.23 14.62
N GLU A 111 42.15 -9.16 14.87
CA GLU A 111 42.75 -9.02 16.20
C GLU A 111 42.17 -7.86 17.04
N HIS A 112 41.59 -6.86 16.38
CA HIS A 112 41.04 -5.65 17.00
C HIS A 112 39.53 -5.41 16.74
N TRP A 113 38.76 -6.44 16.39
CA TRP A 113 37.30 -6.29 16.12
C TRP A 113 36.53 -5.65 17.27
N PHE A 114 36.85 -6.03 18.51
CA PHE A 114 36.22 -5.45 19.68
C PHE A 114 36.52 -3.96 19.78
N GLU A 115 37.79 -3.59 19.68
CA GLU A 115 38.28 -2.23 19.89
C GLU A 115 37.86 -1.28 18.74
N GLU A 116 37.83 -1.76 17.51
CA GLU A 116 37.55 -0.95 16.30
C GLU A 116 36.05 -0.80 15.99
N VAL A 117 35.21 -1.79 16.33
CA VAL A 117 33.81 -1.82 15.88
C VAL A 117 32.81 -1.94 17.02
N ILE A 118 33.00 -2.93 17.90
CA ILE A 118 32.04 -3.20 18.98
C ILE A 118 32.11 -2.11 20.06
N GLN A 119 33.30 -1.80 20.55
CA GLN A 119 33.52 -0.85 21.65
C GLN A 119 33.03 0.57 21.31
N PRO A 120 33.28 1.15 20.12
CA PRO A 120 32.71 2.45 19.76
C PRO A 120 31.18 2.45 19.73
N SER A 121 30.57 1.35 19.26
CA SER A 121 29.11 1.20 19.25
C SER A 121 28.57 1.13 20.68
N LEU A 122 29.19 0.32 21.55
CA LEU A 122 28.82 0.24 22.97
C LEU A 122 28.98 1.59 23.69
N HIS A 123 30.03 2.35 23.37
CA HIS A 123 30.23 3.69 23.90
C HIS A 123 29.08 4.63 23.50
N SER A 124 28.71 4.64 22.21
CA SER A 124 27.59 5.46 21.71
C SER A 124 26.26 5.09 22.38
N ILE A 125 25.99 3.79 22.54
CA ILE A 125 24.79 3.28 23.22
C ILE A 125 24.73 3.78 24.67
N LYS A 126 25.88 3.74 25.37
CA LYS A 126 26.01 4.22 26.74
C LYS A 126 25.77 5.73 26.84
N GLU A 127 26.42 6.52 25.99
CA GLU A 127 26.30 7.99 26.02
C GLU A 127 24.87 8.48 25.72
N ARG A 128 24.11 7.74 24.89
CA ARG A 128 22.72 8.06 24.57
C ARG A 128 21.74 7.64 25.67
N GLY A 129 22.20 6.94 26.71
CA GLY A 129 21.41 6.63 27.89
C GLY A 129 20.49 5.41 27.73
N PHE A 130 20.77 4.49 26.81
CA PHE A 130 20.12 3.18 26.80
C PHE A 130 20.41 2.41 28.10
N ASP A 131 19.57 1.44 28.45
CA ASP A 131 19.73 0.59 29.63
C ASP A 131 20.47 -0.72 29.33
N GLY A 132 20.68 -1.04 28.05
CA GLY A 132 21.37 -2.26 27.66
C GLY A 132 21.53 -2.45 26.16
N VAL A 133 22.13 -3.58 25.80
CA VAL A 133 22.35 -4.03 24.43
C VAL A 133 21.71 -5.41 24.20
N TYR A 134 21.09 -5.56 23.03
CA TYR A 134 20.57 -6.80 22.49
C TYR A 134 21.52 -7.30 21.39
N LEU A 135 22.34 -8.30 21.72
CA LEU A 135 23.37 -8.84 20.83
C LEU A 135 22.77 -9.86 19.87
N LYS A 136 22.98 -9.65 18.56
CA LYS A 136 22.48 -10.53 17.49
C LYS A 136 23.61 -11.06 16.60
N GLY A 137 23.37 -12.22 15.98
CA GLY A 137 24.20 -12.74 14.88
C GLY A 137 24.93 -14.06 15.17
N ILE A 138 24.80 -14.64 16.38
CA ILE A 138 25.40 -15.96 16.70
C ILE A 138 24.97 -17.03 15.71
N ASP A 139 23.74 -16.95 15.21
CA ASP A 139 23.17 -17.89 14.27
C ASP A 139 23.86 -17.93 12.91
N ARG A 140 24.65 -16.89 12.60
CA ARG A 140 25.44 -16.78 11.36
C ARG A 140 26.79 -17.51 11.42
N ILE A 141 27.21 -17.99 12.60
CA ILE A 141 28.47 -18.70 12.77
C ILE A 141 28.31 -20.17 12.32
N LYS A 142 28.95 -20.54 11.20
CA LYS A 142 28.88 -21.88 10.57
C LYS A 142 29.57 -22.96 11.41
N SER A 143 30.67 -22.60 12.09
CA SER A 143 31.49 -23.53 12.88
C SER A 143 31.52 -23.16 14.37
N LEU A 144 30.35 -23.04 15.00
CA LEU A 144 30.26 -22.58 16.39
C LEU A 144 31.12 -23.40 17.36
N SER A 145 31.29 -24.71 17.15
CA SER A 145 32.16 -25.54 18.00
C SER A 145 33.63 -25.14 17.99
N GLN A 146 34.13 -24.60 16.87
CA GLN A 146 35.51 -24.14 16.72
C GLN A 146 35.69 -22.70 17.19
N LYS A 147 34.62 -21.90 17.12
CA LYS A 147 34.65 -20.45 17.40
C LYS A 147 34.05 -20.07 18.76
N ALA A 148 33.55 -21.04 19.54
CA ALA A 148 32.91 -20.80 20.81
C ALA A 148 33.81 -20.05 21.80
N GLU A 149 35.08 -20.46 21.92
CA GLU A 149 36.04 -19.84 22.84
C GLU A 149 36.28 -18.35 22.50
N LEU A 150 36.51 -18.04 21.23
CA LEU A 150 36.63 -16.66 20.77
C LEU A 150 35.37 -15.84 21.09
N LEU A 151 34.19 -16.46 20.99
CA LEU A 151 32.93 -15.77 21.25
C LEU A 151 32.72 -15.54 22.75
N PHE A 152 33.13 -16.47 23.60
CA PHE A 152 33.20 -16.25 25.04
C PHE A 152 34.16 -15.11 25.39
N ASN A 153 35.35 -15.07 24.79
CA ASN A 153 36.31 -13.98 25.00
C ASN A 153 35.74 -12.63 24.55
N LEU A 154 35.03 -12.57 23.43
CA LEU A 154 34.34 -11.36 22.99
C LEU A 154 33.24 -10.94 23.96
N LEU A 155 32.40 -11.88 24.41
CA LEU A 155 31.35 -11.61 25.40
C LEU A 155 31.94 -11.15 26.74
N GLU A 156 33.08 -11.67 27.15
CA GLU A 156 33.82 -11.23 28.33
C GLU A 156 34.36 -9.80 28.17
N LYS A 157 34.93 -9.45 27.02
CA LYS A 157 35.32 -8.07 26.71
C LYS A 157 34.12 -7.12 26.76
N ILE A 158 32.99 -7.51 26.15
CA ILE A 158 31.74 -6.73 26.18
C ILE A 158 31.22 -6.56 27.61
N ALA A 159 31.14 -7.64 28.38
CA ALA A 159 30.67 -7.60 29.77
C ALA A 159 31.59 -6.76 30.66
N THR A 160 32.90 -6.90 30.50
CA THR A 160 33.89 -6.10 31.23
C THR A 160 33.74 -4.61 30.93
N TYR A 161 33.54 -4.26 29.64
CA TYR A 161 33.35 -2.87 29.23
C TYR A 161 32.04 -2.28 29.77
N LEU A 162 30.93 -3.01 29.65
CA LEU A 162 29.61 -2.52 30.05
C LEU A 162 29.40 -2.49 31.57
N HIS A 163 30.07 -3.35 32.33
CA HIS A 163 29.99 -3.42 33.79
C HIS A 163 31.12 -2.69 34.53
N ALA A 164 31.97 -1.93 33.82
CA ALA A 164 32.98 -1.08 34.44
C ALA A 164 32.32 -0.07 35.41
N LYS A 165 33.07 0.41 36.42
CA LYS A 165 32.61 1.05 37.69
C LYS A 165 31.41 2.02 37.64
N ASP A 166 31.12 2.64 36.50
CA ASP A 166 30.13 3.71 36.36
C ASP A 166 28.97 3.39 35.39
N SER A 167 28.82 2.14 34.93
CA SER A 167 27.64 1.71 34.18
C SER A 167 27.23 0.28 34.53
N GLN A 168 25.92 0.05 34.67
CA GLN A 168 25.33 -1.29 34.71
C GLN A 168 24.33 -1.38 33.57
N LEU A 169 24.84 -1.64 32.38
CA LEU A 169 24.03 -1.87 31.19
C LEU A 169 23.74 -3.37 31.05
N TYR A 170 22.50 -3.71 30.72
CA TYR A 170 22.09 -5.10 30.52
C TYR A 170 22.62 -5.67 29.21
N ILE A 171 22.96 -6.97 29.22
CA ILE A 171 23.37 -7.71 28.03
C ILE A 171 22.38 -8.84 27.76
N VAL A 172 21.62 -8.73 26.67
CA VAL A 172 20.72 -9.79 26.20
C VAL A 172 21.30 -10.41 24.94
N LEU A 173 21.46 -11.73 24.90
CA LEU A 173 22.05 -12.43 23.75
C LEU A 173 21.04 -13.30 23.02
N GLU A 174 20.81 -13.02 21.73
CA GLU A 174 19.98 -13.86 20.88
C GLU A 174 20.72 -15.15 20.48
N GLY A 175 20.11 -16.30 20.75
CA GLY A 175 20.64 -17.62 20.37
C GLY A 175 21.70 -18.19 21.31
N ALA A 176 21.83 -17.67 22.54
CA ALA A 176 22.78 -18.17 23.54
C ALA A 176 22.59 -19.66 23.89
N ASP A 177 21.40 -20.23 23.64
CA ASP A 177 21.15 -21.67 23.81
C ASP A 177 22.11 -22.55 22.99
N ARG A 178 22.65 -22.03 21.89
CA ARG A 178 23.63 -22.73 21.04
C ARG A 178 25.03 -22.78 21.65
N LEU A 179 25.34 -21.84 22.55
CA LEU A 179 26.64 -21.76 23.23
C LEU A 179 26.73 -22.66 24.46
N LEU A 180 25.60 -22.99 25.07
CA LEU A 180 25.56 -23.77 26.31
C LEU A 180 26.35 -25.10 26.27
N PRO A 181 26.39 -25.88 25.17
CA PRO A 181 27.23 -27.08 25.11
C PRO A 181 28.74 -26.83 25.26
N TYR A 182 29.19 -25.59 25.01
CA TYR A 182 30.58 -25.17 25.08
C TYR A 182 30.89 -24.36 26.36
N ASP A 183 29.86 -24.02 27.16
CA ASP A 183 30.02 -23.31 28.42
C ASP A 183 30.42 -24.26 29.56
N THR A 184 31.68 -24.70 29.55
CA THR A 184 32.19 -25.67 30.53
C THR A 184 32.33 -25.11 31.95
N GLN A 185 32.39 -23.78 32.10
CA GLN A 185 32.61 -23.09 33.37
C GLN A 185 31.36 -22.37 33.92
N GLU A 186 30.20 -22.59 33.29
CA GLU A 186 28.94 -21.88 33.62
C GLU A 186 29.17 -20.36 33.67
N SER A 187 29.85 -19.85 32.64
CA SER A 187 30.24 -18.45 32.46
C SER A 187 29.09 -17.58 31.96
N LEU A 188 28.12 -18.13 31.21
CA LEU A 188 27.02 -17.36 30.61
C LEU A 188 26.23 -16.50 31.62
N PRO A 189 25.88 -16.99 32.83
CA PRO A 189 25.18 -16.17 33.83
C PRO A 189 26.00 -15.00 34.40
N LYS A 190 27.34 -15.10 34.32
CA LYS A 190 28.25 -14.02 34.71
C LYS A 190 28.33 -12.96 33.62
N LEU A 191 28.25 -13.38 32.36
CA LEU A 191 28.40 -12.53 31.18
C LEU A 191 27.08 -11.86 30.75
N LEU A 192 25.94 -12.53 30.94
CA LEU A 192 24.65 -12.11 30.38
C LEU A 192 23.64 -11.73 31.45
N ASP A 193 22.69 -10.89 31.08
CA ASP A 193 21.51 -10.52 31.88
C ASP A 193 20.24 -11.17 31.37
N GLY A 194 20.25 -11.67 30.14
CA GLY A 194 19.13 -12.42 29.57
C GLY A 194 19.49 -13.12 28.28
N VAL A 195 18.60 -14.02 27.85
CA VAL A 195 18.77 -14.80 26.62
C VAL A 195 17.53 -14.63 25.77
N ALA A 196 17.71 -14.27 24.50
CA ALA A 196 16.63 -14.18 23.53
C ALA A 196 16.69 -15.31 22.49
N THR A 197 15.55 -15.62 21.88
CA THR A 197 15.45 -16.74 20.95
C THR A 197 14.36 -16.54 19.91
N GLU A 198 14.71 -16.78 18.64
CA GLU A 198 13.78 -16.80 17.50
C GLU A 198 13.95 -18.10 16.69
N SER A 199 12.92 -18.70 16.10
CA SER A 199 11.60 -18.90 16.71
C SER A 199 11.58 -20.26 17.43
N LEU A 200 10.82 -20.37 18.52
CA LEU A 200 10.84 -21.52 19.42
C LEU A 200 9.61 -22.42 19.30
N PHE A 201 8.40 -21.87 19.42
CA PHE A 201 7.15 -22.66 19.43
C PHE A 201 6.41 -22.64 18.10
N PHE A 202 6.63 -21.61 17.28
CA PHE A 202 6.09 -21.48 15.93
C PHE A 202 7.19 -21.11 14.94
N ASP A 203 7.07 -21.58 13.71
CA ASP A 203 7.84 -21.11 12.56
C ASP A 203 6.86 -20.56 11.52
N GLY A 204 6.77 -19.23 11.43
CA GLY A 204 5.64 -18.60 10.78
C GLY A 204 4.34 -18.95 11.52
N THR A 205 3.31 -19.36 10.77
CA THR A 205 2.03 -19.77 11.35
C THR A 205 1.98 -21.24 11.79
N GLN A 206 3.03 -22.01 11.51
CA GLN A 206 3.08 -23.45 11.79
C GLN A 206 3.73 -23.73 13.14
N PRO A 207 3.25 -24.71 13.92
CA PRO A 207 3.93 -25.12 15.14
C PRO A 207 5.35 -25.65 14.85
N ASN A 208 6.32 -25.24 15.65
CA ASN A 208 7.70 -25.71 15.57
C ASN A 208 7.95 -26.87 16.54
N TYR A 209 7.89 -28.10 16.02
CA TYR A 209 8.12 -29.32 16.80
C TYR A 209 9.61 -29.72 16.95
N SER A 210 10.52 -29.05 16.22
CA SER A 210 11.96 -29.36 16.24
C SER A 210 12.70 -28.81 17.48
N SER A 211 11.98 -28.18 18.41
CA SER A 211 12.56 -27.37 19.48
C SER A 211 12.92 -28.11 20.77
N LYS A 212 12.79 -29.44 20.85
CA LYS A 212 12.93 -30.18 22.13
C LYS A 212 14.31 -29.99 22.80
N GLU A 213 15.40 -30.16 22.05
CA GLU A 213 16.76 -29.97 22.60
C GLU A 213 17.05 -28.49 22.88
N ARG A 214 16.55 -27.58 22.04
CA ARG A 214 16.65 -26.14 22.27
C ARG A 214 15.96 -25.73 23.58
N LEU A 215 14.75 -26.24 23.80
CA LEU A 215 13.98 -26.00 25.02
C LEU A 215 14.70 -26.54 26.26
N LYS A 216 15.32 -27.72 26.18
CA LYS A 216 16.15 -28.27 27.26
C LYS A 216 17.31 -27.33 27.63
N ARG A 217 17.99 -26.77 26.63
CA ARG A 217 19.09 -25.82 26.86
C ARG A 217 18.59 -24.49 27.44
N LEU A 218 17.49 -23.94 26.93
CA LEU A 218 16.87 -22.73 27.46
C LEU A 218 16.43 -22.89 28.93
N ARG A 219 15.84 -24.03 29.30
CA ARG A 219 15.50 -24.34 30.70
C ARG A 219 16.72 -24.38 31.61
N ARG A 220 17.85 -24.90 31.12
CA ARG A 220 19.11 -24.91 31.89
C ARG A 220 19.63 -23.49 32.10
N LEU A 221 19.63 -22.65 31.06
CA LEU A 221 19.98 -21.22 31.18
C LEU A 221 19.07 -20.48 32.17
N GLN A 222 17.76 -20.78 32.13
CA GLN A 222 16.80 -20.23 33.09
C GLN A 222 17.08 -20.69 34.53
N ALA A 223 17.39 -21.96 34.74
CA ALA A 223 17.76 -22.51 36.04
C ALA A 223 19.05 -21.88 36.61
N MET A 224 19.93 -21.37 35.73
CA MET A 224 21.12 -20.60 36.10
C MET A 224 20.81 -19.12 36.41
N GLY A 225 19.54 -18.70 36.36
CA GLY A 225 19.12 -17.36 36.73
C GLY A 225 18.93 -16.39 35.56
N LEU A 226 19.01 -16.83 34.30
CA LEU A 226 18.82 -15.95 33.15
C LEU A 226 17.34 -15.91 32.72
N PRO A 227 16.69 -14.73 32.61
CA PRO A 227 15.40 -14.61 31.96
C PRO A 227 15.50 -15.04 30.48
N ILE A 228 14.44 -15.69 29.99
CA ILE A 228 14.36 -16.16 28.60
C ILE A 228 13.28 -15.38 27.86
N PHE A 229 13.70 -14.70 26.79
CA PHE A 229 12.87 -13.90 25.89
C PHE A 229 12.60 -14.66 24.59
N VAL A 230 11.34 -14.87 24.24
CA VAL A 230 10.94 -15.65 23.06
C VAL A 230 10.22 -14.78 22.04
N ILE A 231 10.67 -14.79 20.79
CA ILE A 231 10.03 -14.08 19.68
C ILE A 231 9.61 -15.10 18.63
N ASP A 232 8.30 -15.25 18.44
CA ASP A 232 7.74 -16.12 17.41
C ASP A 232 6.87 -15.32 16.44
N TYR A 233 7.01 -15.61 15.15
CA TYR A 233 6.38 -14.84 14.05
C TYR A 233 5.11 -15.51 13.53
N PHE A 234 4.05 -15.58 14.35
CA PHE A 234 2.83 -16.33 14.00
C PHE A 234 1.56 -15.49 13.88
N ASP A 235 1.63 -14.19 14.18
CA ASP A 235 0.48 -13.30 14.09
C ASP A 235 0.19 -12.93 12.63
N THR A 236 -0.98 -13.31 12.13
CA THR A 236 -1.34 -13.20 10.71
C THR A 236 -1.90 -11.84 10.29
N HIS A 237 -1.81 -10.80 11.12
CA HIS A 237 -2.52 -9.53 10.88
C HIS A 237 -4.05 -9.67 10.83
N ARG A 238 -4.58 -10.80 11.29
CA ARG A 238 -6.02 -11.07 11.33
C ARG A 238 -6.51 -10.88 12.76
N ARG A 239 -7.83 -10.68 12.90
CA ARG A 239 -8.53 -10.64 14.19
C ARG A 239 -8.05 -11.70 15.16
N TYR A 240 -8.19 -11.41 16.46
CA TYR A 240 -7.96 -12.38 17.52
C TYR A 240 -9.08 -13.44 17.58
N ALA A 241 -9.25 -14.16 16.48
CA ALA A 241 -10.29 -15.15 16.25
C ALA A 241 -9.73 -16.39 15.55
N GLY A 242 -10.53 -17.47 15.53
CA GLY A 242 -10.21 -18.71 14.84
C GLY A 242 -8.81 -19.26 15.17
N GLU A 243 -8.06 -19.61 14.13
CA GLU A 243 -6.69 -20.13 14.30
C GLU A 243 -5.69 -19.10 14.82
N ASN A 244 -5.85 -17.79 14.56
CA ASN A 244 -4.94 -16.80 15.13
C ASN A 244 -5.05 -16.77 16.66
N LYS A 245 -6.29 -16.74 17.17
CA LYS A 245 -6.58 -16.89 18.61
C LYS A 245 -6.02 -18.18 19.19
N ALA A 246 -6.18 -19.29 18.48
CA ALA A 246 -5.68 -20.59 18.93
C ALA A 246 -4.14 -20.59 19.03
N ARG A 247 -3.43 -20.00 18.07
CA ARG A 247 -1.96 -19.85 18.11
C ARG A 247 -1.50 -19.03 19.30
N PHE A 248 -2.07 -17.85 19.52
CA PHE A 248 -1.76 -17.01 20.68
C PHE A 248 -2.04 -17.69 22.02
N LYS A 249 -3.18 -18.41 22.15
CA LYS A 249 -3.47 -19.21 23.35
C LYS A 249 -2.42 -20.29 23.58
N ARG A 250 -2.04 -21.02 22.52
CA ARG A 250 -0.97 -22.02 22.58
C ARG A 250 0.35 -21.38 22.98
N PHE A 251 0.76 -20.29 22.33
CA PHE A 251 1.98 -19.54 22.64
C PHE A 251 2.01 -19.08 24.10
N LYS A 252 0.97 -18.38 24.57
CA LYS A 252 0.83 -17.92 25.96
C LYS A 252 0.89 -19.06 26.99
N ASN A 253 0.22 -20.17 26.70
CA ASN A 253 0.24 -21.34 27.59
C ASN A 253 1.64 -21.96 27.64
N ARG A 254 2.36 -22.03 26.51
CA ARG A 254 3.74 -22.51 26.46
C ARG A 254 4.67 -21.59 27.25
N LEU A 255 4.59 -20.27 27.05
CA LEU A 255 5.38 -19.31 27.83
C LEU A 255 5.17 -19.49 29.34
N ARG A 256 3.91 -19.62 29.79
CA ARG A 256 3.59 -19.87 31.21
C ARG A 256 4.15 -21.19 31.73
N GLN A 257 4.04 -22.27 30.94
CA GLN A 257 4.57 -23.58 31.32
C GLN A 257 6.10 -23.56 31.49
N GLU A 258 6.78 -22.75 30.69
CA GLU A 258 8.24 -22.64 30.69
C GLU A 258 8.76 -21.47 31.55
N HIS A 259 7.87 -20.67 32.14
CA HIS A 259 8.23 -19.41 32.83
C HIS A 259 9.06 -18.45 31.95
N PHE A 260 8.80 -18.45 30.64
CA PHE A 260 9.45 -17.55 29.66
C PHE A 260 8.63 -16.27 29.45
N ILE A 261 9.31 -15.21 29.01
CA ILE A 261 8.71 -13.94 28.61
C ILE A 261 8.66 -13.95 27.08
N GLY A 262 7.52 -13.63 26.46
CA GLY A 262 7.38 -13.78 25.02
C GLY A 262 6.68 -12.63 24.32
N TYR A 263 7.01 -12.48 23.04
CA TYR A 263 6.39 -11.54 22.10
C TYR A 263 5.95 -12.31 20.84
N GLY A 264 4.65 -12.32 20.56
CA GLY A 264 4.10 -12.88 19.33
C GLY A 264 4.12 -11.81 18.24
N ALA A 265 5.11 -11.87 17.36
CA ALA A 265 5.31 -10.92 16.27
C ALA A 265 4.49 -11.30 15.02
N TYR A 266 4.34 -10.34 14.12
CA TYR A 266 3.71 -10.56 12.82
C TYR A 266 4.49 -11.57 11.97
N SER A 267 3.75 -12.41 11.23
CA SER A 267 4.34 -13.51 10.46
C SER A 267 5.18 -13.07 9.26
N ASP A 268 5.15 -11.79 8.91
CA ASP A 268 5.99 -11.17 7.89
C ASP A 268 7.43 -10.89 8.36
N ARG A 269 7.71 -11.06 9.66
CA ARG A 269 9.03 -10.89 10.30
C ARG A 269 9.65 -9.50 10.17
N LYS A 270 8.85 -8.49 9.82
CA LYS A 270 9.37 -7.13 9.61
C LYS A 270 9.73 -6.41 10.90
N LEU A 271 9.03 -6.72 11.99
CA LEU A 271 9.17 -6.01 13.28
C LEU A 271 9.03 -4.49 13.11
N ASP A 272 8.16 -4.05 12.21
CA ASP A 272 7.94 -2.64 11.85
C ASP A 272 6.72 -2.01 12.56
N ARG A 273 6.13 -2.74 13.53
CA ARG A 273 4.91 -2.35 14.28
C ARG A 273 4.66 -3.25 15.49
N ILE A 274 3.89 -2.73 16.45
CA ILE A 274 3.41 -3.48 17.63
C ILE A 274 2.32 -4.50 17.23
N SER A 275 2.46 -5.75 17.69
CA SER A 275 1.32 -6.67 17.76
C SER A 275 0.46 -6.32 18.98
N VAL A 276 -0.69 -5.69 18.71
CA VAL A 276 -1.68 -5.29 19.73
C VAL A 276 -2.15 -6.50 20.54
N ILE A 277 -2.28 -7.66 19.89
CA ILE A 277 -2.68 -8.90 20.56
C ILE A 277 -1.63 -9.33 21.58
N SER A 278 -0.34 -9.25 21.23
CA SER A 278 0.76 -9.51 22.16
C SER A 278 0.77 -8.54 23.33
N GLU A 279 0.54 -7.27 23.09
CA GLU A 279 0.44 -6.26 24.14
C GLU A 279 -0.65 -6.61 25.16
N VAL A 280 -1.88 -6.82 24.70
CA VAL A 280 -3.01 -7.15 25.57
C VAL A 280 -2.79 -8.47 26.33
N LEU A 281 -2.33 -9.51 25.63
CA LEU A 281 -2.29 -10.86 26.20
C LEU A 281 -1.04 -11.15 27.03
N LEU A 282 0.09 -10.57 26.67
CA LEU A 282 1.40 -10.94 27.20
C LEU A 282 1.98 -9.82 28.06
N ALA A 283 1.70 -8.55 27.74
CA ALA A 283 2.21 -7.42 28.53
C ALA A 283 1.34 -7.03 29.73
N GLY A 284 0.26 -7.75 29.98
CA GLY A 284 -0.48 -7.65 31.24
C GLY A 284 -1.30 -6.38 31.37
N ALA A 285 -2.04 -6.00 30.33
CA ALA A 285 -3.14 -5.05 30.45
C ALA A 285 -4.01 -5.37 31.69
N LYS A 286 -4.54 -4.34 32.37
CA LYS A 286 -5.18 -4.43 33.70
C LYS A 286 -6.24 -5.55 33.72
N ASP A 287 -6.44 -6.22 34.87
CA ASP A 287 -7.38 -7.37 34.99
C ASP A 287 -8.82 -7.05 34.55
N SER A 288 -9.23 -5.77 34.57
CA SER A 288 -10.51 -5.30 33.99
C SER A 288 -10.63 -5.51 32.47
N ASP A 289 -9.52 -5.76 31.78
CA ASP A 289 -9.41 -5.94 30.33
C ASP A 289 -9.13 -7.41 29.93
N LYS A 290 -9.09 -8.36 30.89
CA LYS A 290 -8.69 -9.76 30.62
C LYS A 290 -9.85 -10.69 30.29
N ASP A 291 -11.03 -10.45 30.86
CA ASP A 291 -12.29 -11.15 30.48
C ASP A 291 -13.04 -10.42 29.35
N TYR A 292 -12.58 -9.21 29.04
CA TYR A 292 -13.04 -8.38 27.95
C TYR A 292 -11.83 -8.13 27.05
N ILE A 293 -11.50 -9.09 26.18
CA ILE A 293 -11.00 -8.71 24.85
C ILE A 293 -12.27 -8.48 24.05
N PRO A 294 -12.86 -7.29 24.08
CA PRO A 294 -14.06 -7.04 23.34
C PRO A 294 -13.82 -7.34 21.87
N ASP A 295 -14.83 -7.89 21.18
CA ASP A 295 -14.87 -7.95 19.71
C ASP A 295 -14.69 -6.55 19.06
N HIS A 296 -14.61 -5.47 19.86
CA HIS A 296 -14.39 -4.07 19.48
C HIS A 296 -13.06 -3.45 20.00
N LEU A 297 -12.17 -4.20 20.66
CA LEU A 297 -10.72 -3.89 20.64
C LEU A 297 -10.03 -4.61 19.44
N ASP A 298 -10.84 -5.18 18.54
CA ASP A 298 -10.54 -5.97 17.34
C ASP A 298 -10.47 -5.11 16.05
N ALA A 299 -10.36 -3.80 16.23
CA ALA A 299 -10.02 -2.73 15.29
C ALA A 299 -9.91 -1.45 16.16
N HIS A 300 -9.43 -0.33 15.62
CA HIS A 300 -9.88 0.95 16.18
C HIS A 300 -11.42 0.91 16.38
N PRO A 301 -11.99 1.57 17.41
CA PRO A 301 -13.39 1.39 17.85
C PRO A 301 -14.49 1.76 16.84
N ASN A 302 -14.17 1.90 15.55
CA ASN A 302 -15.12 2.13 14.46
C ASN A 302 -14.88 1.19 13.27
N GLN A 303 -14.63 -0.11 13.44
CA GLN A 303 -14.73 -1.04 12.29
C GLN A 303 -15.46 -2.36 12.58
N PRO A 304 -16.71 -2.58 12.09
CA PRO A 304 -17.43 -3.82 12.25
C PRO A 304 -16.80 -4.97 11.46
N ALA A 305 -16.90 -6.13 12.09
CA ALA A 305 -16.72 -7.43 11.50
C ALA A 305 -17.74 -7.79 10.43
N ILE A 306 -17.60 -7.24 9.23
CA ILE A 306 -18.21 -7.84 8.05
C ILE A 306 -17.29 -8.98 7.60
N GLY A 307 -17.81 -10.21 7.62
CA GLY A 307 -17.14 -11.40 7.08
C GLY A 307 -16.95 -11.30 5.56
N ARG A 308 -16.04 -10.43 5.12
CA ARG A 308 -15.65 -10.32 3.72
C ARG A 308 -14.86 -11.57 3.38
N ARG A 309 -15.55 -12.51 2.73
CA ARG A 309 -14.91 -13.60 1.99
C ARG A 309 -13.84 -12.95 1.12
N GLU A 310 -12.59 -13.36 1.26
CA GLU A 310 -11.53 -13.03 0.31
C GLU A 310 -12.04 -13.42 -1.08
N ASN A 311 -12.56 -12.43 -1.82
CA ASN A 311 -13.00 -12.65 -3.18
C ASN A 311 -11.73 -12.65 -4.01
N SER A 312 -11.37 -13.81 -4.58
CA SER A 312 -10.19 -13.97 -5.42
C SER A 312 -10.13 -12.95 -6.57
N PHE A 313 -11.28 -12.38 -6.94
CA PHE A 313 -11.39 -11.25 -7.85
C PHE A 313 -10.48 -10.06 -7.49
N PHE A 314 -10.36 -9.70 -6.20
CA PHE A 314 -9.54 -8.56 -5.75
C PHE A 314 -8.04 -8.89 -5.65
N GLN A 315 -7.64 -10.14 -5.86
CA GLN A 315 -6.24 -10.58 -5.73
C GLN A 315 -5.47 -10.52 -7.05
N ALA A 316 -6.17 -10.32 -8.17
CA ALA A 316 -5.59 -10.17 -9.49
C ALA A 316 -5.84 -8.77 -10.02
N PHE A 317 -4.91 -8.29 -10.84
CA PHE A 317 -5.10 -7.08 -11.61
C PHE A 317 -5.91 -7.39 -12.86
N HIS A 318 -6.93 -6.58 -13.16
CA HIS A 318 -7.70 -6.70 -14.39
C HIS A 318 -7.83 -5.37 -15.13
N LEU A 319 -8.07 -5.46 -16.43
CA LEU A 319 -8.27 -4.32 -17.30
C LEU A 319 -9.75 -4.17 -17.66
N GLY A 320 -10.21 -2.94 -17.73
CA GLY A 320 -11.55 -2.57 -18.14
C GLY A 320 -11.56 -1.57 -19.26
N ILE A 321 -12.77 -1.21 -19.70
CA ILE A 321 -13.01 -0.08 -20.57
C ILE A 321 -14.33 0.58 -20.16
N GLY A 322 -14.31 1.91 -20.06
CA GLY A 322 -15.52 2.71 -19.92
C GLY A 322 -16.01 3.23 -21.26
N GLU A 323 -17.30 3.52 -21.35
CA GLU A 323 -17.90 4.28 -22.46
C GLU A 323 -19.30 4.76 -22.07
N ARG A 324 -19.87 5.65 -22.88
CA ARG A 324 -21.33 5.87 -22.88
C ARG A 324 -22.08 4.56 -23.21
N PRO A 325 -23.33 4.40 -22.72
CA PRO A 325 -24.09 3.18 -22.94
C PRO A 325 -24.27 2.81 -24.42
N VAL A 326 -24.38 3.83 -25.28
CA VAL A 326 -24.61 3.66 -26.71
C VAL A 326 -23.91 4.78 -27.49
N LEU A 327 -23.30 4.42 -28.61
CA LEU A 327 -22.60 5.30 -29.53
C LEU A 327 -23.32 5.32 -30.88
N PRO A 328 -23.60 6.51 -31.45
CA PRO A 328 -24.13 6.61 -32.80
C PRO A 328 -22.99 6.56 -33.84
N PHE A 329 -23.16 5.72 -34.86
CA PHE A 329 -22.34 5.66 -36.07
C PHE A 329 -23.24 5.89 -37.29
N ARG A 330 -22.73 6.47 -38.36
CA ARG A 330 -23.45 6.55 -39.65
C ARG A 330 -22.72 5.68 -40.65
N ALA A 331 -23.44 4.77 -41.30
CA ALA A 331 -22.89 4.05 -42.44
C ALA A 331 -22.77 5.00 -43.64
N GLU A 332 -21.77 4.78 -44.49
CA GLU A 332 -21.52 5.61 -45.68
C GLU A 332 -22.74 5.70 -46.62
N TYR A 333 -23.62 4.70 -46.58
CA TYR A 333 -24.78 4.56 -47.46
C TYR A 333 -26.14 4.75 -46.76
N SER A 334 -26.19 5.20 -45.50
CA SER A 334 -27.44 5.36 -44.75
C SER A 334 -27.47 6.63 -43.89
N ASP A 335 -28.55 7.39 -44.00
CA ASP A 335 -28.81 8.56 -43.14
C ASP A 335 -29.23 8.20 -41.71
N ASN A 336 -29.58 6.93 -41.47
CA ASN A 336 -30.00 6.46 -40.16
C ASN A 336 -28.78 6.09 -39.30
N PRO A 337 -28.65 6.65 -38.08
CA PRO A 337 -27.57 6.28 -37.18
C PRO A 337 -27.72 4.84 -36.67
N ILE A 338 -26.63 4.09 -36.73
CA ILE A 338 -26.42 2.78 -36.12
C ILE A 338 -25.95 3.01 -34.68
N TRP A 339 -26.69 2.48 -33.72
CA TRP A 339 -26.41 2.61 -32.30
C TRP A 339 -25.69 1.38 -31.74
N VAL A 340 -24.40 1.50 -31.44
CA VAL A 340 -23.57 0.39 -30.96
C VAL A 340 -23.28 0.56 -29.46
N SER A 341 -23.48 -0.49 -28.67
CA SER A 341 -23.07 -0.49 -27.26
C SER A 341 -21.66 -1.05 -27.10
N LEU A 342 -20.91 -0.56 -26.11
CA LEU A 342 -19.57 -1.10 -25.83
C LEU A 342 -19.62 -2.58 -25.45
N SER A 343 -20.67 -3.04 -24.75
CA SER A 343 -20.84 -4.45 -24.42
C SER A 343 -20.95 -5.34 -25.66
N ASP A 344 -21.54 -4.80 -26.73
CA ASP A 344 -21.72 -5.52 -27.98
C ASP A 344 -20.39 -5.66 -28.74
N ILE A 345 -19.53 -4.64 -28.71
CA ILE A 345 -18.16 -4.70 -29.25
C ILE A 345 -17.32 -5.72 -28.45
N VAL A 346 -17.32 -5.62 -27.12
CA VAL A 346 -16.49 -6.49 -26.24
C VAL A 346 -16.88 -7.95 -26.36
N LEU A 347 -18.18 -8.27 -26.38
CA LEU A 347 -18.66 -9.65 -26.40
C LEU A 347 -18.70 -10.27 -27.79
N GLY A 348 -18.65 -9.45 -28.84
CA GLY A 348 -19.05 -9.89 -30.16
C GLY A 348 -20.55 -9.93 -30.33
N MET A 349 -21.07 -9.02 -31.13
CA MET A 349 -22.42 -9.16 -31.64
C MET A 349 -22.48 -10.26 -32.71
N ASN A 350 -23.60 -10.97 -32.73
CA ASN A 350 -24.06 -11.55 -33.98
C ASN A 350 -24.90 -10.47 -34.66
N TRP A 351 -24.25 -9.64 -35.48
CA TRP A 351 -24.83 -8.44 -36.11
C TRP A 351 -26.13 -8.74 -36.87
N THR A 352 -26.31 -9.99 -37.32
CA THR A 352 -27.50 -10.46 -38.04
C THR A 352 -28.76 -10.66 -37.17
N GLN A 353 -28.65 -10.74 -35.84
CA GLN A 353 -29.76 -11.17 -34.95
C GLN A 353 -30.49 -10.05 -34.18
N LYS A 354 -30.01 -8.80 -34.20
CA LYS A 354 -30.67 -7.67 -33.52
C LYS A 354 -31.37 -6.76 -34.54
N GLN A 355 -32.71 -6.73 -34.48
CA GLN A 355 -33.69 -5.77 -35.03
C GLN A 355 -33.46 -5.11 -36.43
N PRO A 356 -34.52 -4.90 -37.23
CA PRO A 356 -34.43 -4.29 -38.57
C PRO A 356 -33.89 -2.84 -38.63
N LEU A 357 -33.63 -2.19 -37.48
CA LEU A 357 -32.94 -0.89 -37.38
C LEU A 357 -31.41 -0.99 -37.56
N TYR A 358 -30.86 -2.21 -37.56
CA TYR A 358 -29.42 -2.50 -37.67
C TYR A 358 -29.12 -3.46 -38.82
N ALA A 359 -29.99 -3.55 -39.83
CA ALA A 359 -29.77 -4.41 -40.99
C ALA A 359 -28.60 -3.86 -41.82
N ILE A 360 -27.39 -4.09 -41.33
CA ILE A 360 -26.19 -4.19 -42.11
C ILE A 360 -26.43 -5.41 -43.01
N ASP A 361 -26.56 -5.17 -44.31
CA ASP A 361 -26.73 -6.22 -45.30
C ASP A 361 -25.51 -7.14 -45.20
N ASP A 362 -25.71 -8.41 -44.86
CA ASP A 362 -24.65 -9.39 -44.67
C ASP A 362 -24.08 -9.91 -46.01
N GLY A 363 -24.55 -9.32 -47.12
CA GLY A 363 -23.94 -9.44 -48.44
C GLY A 363 -22.57 -8.78 -48.48
N ASP A 364 -21.53 -9.60 -48.33
CA ASP A 364 -20.10 -9.27 -48.48
C ASP A 364 -19.53 -8.25 -47.47
N GLY A 365 -19.44 -8.66 -46.20
CA GLY A 365 -18.47 -8.14 -45.22
C GLY A 365 -18.44 -6.62 -45.01
N ASP A 366 -19.38 -6.08 -44.23
CA ASP A 366 -19.34 -4.66 -43.85
C ASP A 366 -18.01 -4.33 -43.13
N PRO A 367 -17.20 -3.41 -43.67
CA PRO A 367 -15.90 -3.03 -43.10
C PRO A 367 -15.97 -2.58 -41.63
N LEU A 368 -17.12 -2.07 -41.18
CA LEU A 368 -17.32 -1.67 -39.80
C LEU A 368 -17.40 -2.88 -38.86
N VAL A 369 -18.02 -3.97 -39.30
CA VAL A 369 -18.09 -5.24 -38.55
C VAL A 369 -16.70 -5.86 -38.42
N GLU A 370 -15.95 -5.92 -39.52
CA GLU A 370 -14.58 -6.43 -39.53
C GLU A 370 -13.69 -5.65 -38.56
N GLU A 371 -13.86 -4.33 -38.49
CA GLU A 371 -13.05 -3.50 -37.60
C GLU A 371 -13.48 -3.60 -36.12
N PHE A 372 -14.77 -3.82 -35.83
CA PHE A 372 -15.19 -4.20 -34.47
C PHE A 372 -14.63 -5.57 -34.04
N ASP A 373 -14.61 -6.54 -34.96
CA ASP A 373 -14.02 -7.85 -34.71
C ASP A 373 -12.51 -7.72 -34.49
N ARG A 374 -11.83 -6.88 -35.26
CA ARG A 374 -10.42 -6.53 -35.08
C ARG A 374 -10.14 -5.89 -33.72
N LEU A 375 -10.96 -4.92 -33.29
CA LEU A 375 -10.86 -4.32 -31.94
C LEU A 375 -10.96 -5.39 -30.84
N ARG A 376 -11.93 -6.29 -30.99
CA ARG A 376 -12.20 -7.37 -30.03
C ARG A 376 -11.06 -8.38 -29.98
N GLU A 377 -10.68 -8.92 -31.13
CA GLU A 377 -9.80 -10.09 -31.25
C GLU A 377 -8.33 -9.70 -31.30
N GLU A 378 -7.96 -8.82 -32.23
CA GLU A 378 -6.56 -8.46 -32.47
C GLU A 378 -6.07 -7.44 -31.45
N MET A 379 -6.87 -6.41 -31.18
CA MET A 379 -6.46 -5.35 -30.24
C MET A 379 -6.71 -5.72 -28.78
N GLY A 380 -7.40 -6.84 -28.50
CA GLY A 380 -7.53 -7.41 -27.16
C GLY A 380 -8.71 -6.89 -26.34
N LEU A 381 -9.63 -6.12 -26.93
CA LEU A 381 -10.79 -5.58 -26.21
C LEU A 381 -11.72 -6.70 -25.69
N GLY A 382 -11.76 -7.86 -26.35
CA GLY A 382 -12.51 -9.03 -25.88
C GLY A 382 -11.93 -9.69 -24.61
N ARG A 383 -10.73 -9.29 -24.17
CA ARG A 383 -10.06 -9.83 -22.97
C ARG A 383 -10.32 -9.01 -21.70
N VAL A 384 -10.96 -7.84 -21.80
CA VAL A 384 -11.28 -7.00 -20.65
C VAL A 384 -12.15 -7.75 -19.64
N LYS A 385 -12.04 -7.38 -18.36
CA LYS A 385 -12.85 -7.93 -17.27
C LYS A 385 -13.87 -6.94 -16.75
N PHE A 386 -13.67 -5.65 -16.97
CA PHE A 386 -14.65 -4.64 -16.58
C PHE A 386 -15.32 -3.98 -17.77
N LEU A 387 -16.61 -3.73 -17.60
CA LEU A 387 -17.34 -2.76 -18.40
C LEU A 387 -17.77 -1.63 -17.47
N THR A 388 -17.18 -0.44 -17.65
CA THR A 388 -17.52 0.74 -16.85
C THR A 388 -18.67 1.48 -17.50
N ILE A 389 -19.75 1.70 -16.74
CA ILE A 389 -20.91 2.47 -17.18
C ILE A 389 -21.14 3.66 -16.25
N TRP A 390 -21.48 4.79 -16.87
CA TRP A 390 -21.71 6.05 -16.18
C TRP A 390 -23.18 6.22 -15.83
N VAL A 391 -23.48 6.50 -14.56
CA VAL A 391 -24.81 6.81 -14.05
C VAL A 391 -24.79 8.22 -13.50
N THR A 392 -25.18 9.18 -14.33
CA THR A 392 -25.14 10.61 -14.00
C THR A 392 -26.47 11.10 -13.43
N ARG A 393 -26.50 12.34 -12.92
CA ARG A 393 -27.74 12.95 -12.45
C ARG A 393 -28.83 12.96 -13.53
N GLY A 394 -30.04 12.54 -13.16
CA GLY A 394 -31.19 12.54 -14.07
C GLY A 394 -31.29 11.31 -14.98
N TRP A 395 -30.39 10.34 -14.81
CA TRP A 395 -30.40 9.10 -15.58
C TRP A 395 -31.76 8.39 -15.56
N GLN A 396 -32.00 7.63 -16.62
CA GLN A 396 -33.21 6.83 -16.80
C GLN A 396 -32.86 5.38 -17.11
N GLU A 397 -33.65 4.44 -16.58
CA GLU A 397 -33.38 3.01 -16.75
C GLU A 397 -33.35 2.60 -18.22
N GLN A 398 -34.23 3.18 -19.05
CA GLN A 398 -34.29 2.91 -20.49
C GLN A 398 -33.05 3.37 -21.28
N TRP A 399 -32.13 4.11 -20.67
CA TRP A 399 -30.84 4.44 -21.30
C TRP A 399 -29.89 3.24 -21.33
N TYR A 400 -30.17 2.20 -20.55
CA TYR A 400 -29.34 1.01 -20.44
C TYR A 400 -30.09 -0.21 -20.98
N ASP A 401 -29.49 -0.91 -21.95
CA ASP A 401 -29.99 -2.20 -22.41
C ASP A 401 -29.66 -3.28 -21.35
N LEU A 402 -30.61 -3.53 -20.45
CA LEU A 402 -30.46 -4.52 -19.38
C LEU A 402 -30.20 -5.94 -19.91
N HIS A 403 -30.67 -6.26 -21.12
CA HIS A 403 -30.40 -7.55 -21.73
C HIS A 403 -28.93 -7.66 -22.14
N SER A 404 -28.38 -6.64 -22.80
CA SER A 404 -26.94 -6.60 -23.12
C SER A 404 -26.06 -6.59 -21.86
N LEU A 405 -26.44 -5.83 -20.83
CA LEU A 405 -25.72 -5.84 -19.55
C LEU A 405 -25.75 -7.20 -18.86
N GLN A 406 -26.89 -7.89 -18.88
CA GLN A 406 -26.98 -9.25 -18.34
C GLN A 406 -26.13 -10.23 -19.16
N LYS A 407 -26.14 -10.12 -20.49
CA LYS A 407 -25.28 -10.93 -21.37
C LYS A 407 -23.80 -10.74 -21.02
N ALA A 408 -23.36 -9.51 -20.74
CA ALA A 408 -21.99 -9.22 -20.29
C ALA A 408 -21.64 -9.95 -18.99
N LEU A 409 -22.50 -9.86 -17.97
CA LEU A 409 -22.33 -10.58 -16.70
C LEU A 409 -22.33 -12.11 -16.88
N ASP A 410 -23.15 -12.62 -17.80
CA ASP A 410 -23.23 -14.05 -18.09
C ASP A 410 -21.91 -14.58 -18.70
N HIS A 411 -21.24 -13.76 -19.51
CA HIS A 411 -19.90 -14.03 -20.07
C HIS A 411 -18.74 -13.78 -19.08
N GLY A 412 -19.05 -13.42 -17.84
CA GLY A 412 -18.06 -13.27 -16.77
C GLY A 412 -17.37 -11.90 -16.73
N LEU A 413 -17.90 -10.90 -17.44
CA LEU A 413 -17.53 -9.51 -17.20
C LEU A 413 -18.10 -9.05 -15.85
N VAL A 414 -17.45 -8.05 -15.26
CA VAL A 414 -17.89 -7.33 -14.07
C VAL A 414 -18.33 -5.93 -14.49
N LEU A 415 -19.53 -5.52 -14.11
CA LEU A 415 -19.98 -4.15 -14.38
C LEU A 415 -19.43 -3.21 -13.31
N VAL A 416 -18.81 -2.11 -13.74
CA VAL A 416 -18.37 -1.03 -12.86
C VAL A 416 -19.32 0.15 -13.07
N ILE A 417 -20.09 0.48 -12.05
CA ILE A 417 -21.11 1.53 -12.09
C ILE A 417 -20.49 2.79 -11.48
N ASN A 418 -20.02 3.71 -12.33
CA ASN A 418 -19.57 5.04 -11.87
C ASN A 418 -20.80 5.91 -11.62
N TYR A 419 -21.19 6.05 -10.35
CA TYR A 419 -22.38 6.77 -9.94
C TYR A 419 -22.04 8.24 -9.63
N ALA A 420 -21.88 9.02 -10.71
CA ALA A 420 -21.55 10.45 -10.70
C ALA A 420 -22.81 11.32 -10.55
N PHE A 421 -23.43 11.32 -9.37
CA PHE A 421 -24.69 12.05 -9.14
C PHE A 421 -24.50 13.55 -8.92
N PHE A 422 -23.52 13.95 -8.12
CA PHE A 422 -23.43 15.35 -7.69
C PHE A 422 -22.84 16.25 -8.78
N MET A 423 -21.87 15.74 -9.55
CA MET A 423 -21.19 16.47 -10.61
C MET A 423 -20.81 17.91 -10.15
N ASP A 424 -20.84 18.86 -11.08
CA ASP A 424 -20.48 20.27 -10.87
C ASP A 424 -21.29 21.01 -9.79
N GLU A 425 -22.39 20.46 -9.26
CA GLU A 425 -23.17 21.14 -8.22
C GLU A 425 -22.33 21.41 -6.96
N LEU A 426 -21.29 20.62 -6.75
CA LEU A 426 -20.39 20.72 -5.60
C LEU A 426 -19.32 21.80 -5.78
N ALA A 427 -19.06 22.23 -7.02
CA ALA A 427 -18.14 23.31 -7.32
C ALA A 427 -18.75 24.71 -7.10
N LYS A 428 -20.09 24.81 -6.98
CA LYS A 428 -20.79 26.10 -6.95
C LYS A 428 -20.82 26.75 -5.56
N PRO A 429 -20.95 28.09 -5.47
CA PRO A 429 -21.21 28.76 -4.19
C PRO A 429 -22.43 28.16 -3.48
N HIS A 430 -22.40 28.06 -2.15
CA HIS A 430 -23.46 27.42 -1.36
C HIS A 430 -23.73 25.95 -1.71
N ALA A 431 -22.73 25.22 -2.22
CA ALA A 431 -22.82 23.79 -2.55
C ALA A 431 -23.52 22.97 -1.46
N ARG A 432 -23.23 23.22 -0.17
CA ARG A 432 -23.86 22.51 0.96
C ARG A 432 -25.38 22.67 1.02
N ASP A 433 -25.90 23.88 0.81
CA ASP A 433 -27.34 24.14 0.84
C ASP A 433 -28.04 23.51 -0.37
N ARG A 434 -27.39 23.53 -1.53
CA ARG A 434 -27.88 22.81 -2.71
C ARG A 434 -27.89 21.31 -2.47
N VAL A 435 -26.82 20.73 -1.95
CA VAL A 435 -26.79 19.28 -1.68
C VAL A 435 -27.90 18.90 -0.70
N ARG A 436 -28.16 19.70 0.34
CA ARG A 436 -29.31 19.50 1.23
C ARG A 436 -30.64 19.43 0.47
N GLN A 437 -30.84 20.31 -0.50
CA GLN A 437 -32.02 20.29 -1.39
C GLN A 437 -32.02 19.10 -2.36
N LEU A 438 -30.85 18.54 -2.66
CA LEU A 438 -30.69 17.39 -3.55
C LEU A 438 -30.71 16.04 -2.84
N VAL A 439 -30.68 15.97 -1.50
CA VAL A 439 -30.63 14.70 -0.75
C VAL A 439 -31.78 13.78 -1.13
N ASP A 440 -33.00 14.29 -1.21
CA ASP A 440 -34.18 13.49 -1.58
C ASP A 440 -34.10 13.02 -3.04
N VAL A 441 -33.52 13.83 -3.92
CA VAL A 441 -33.30 13.47 -5.33
C VAL A 441 -32.22 12.39 -5.44
N TYR A 442 -31.15 12.50 -4.65
CA TYR A 442 -30.08 11.52 -4.57
C TYR A 442 -30.60 10.19 -4.04
N GLU A 443 -31.37 10.19 -2.95
CA GLU A 443 -31.97 8.98 -2.38
C GLU A 443 -32.92 8.30 -3.38
N LYS A 444 -33.78 9.07 -4.06
CA LYS A 444 -34.67 8.53 -5.12
C LYS A 444 -33.86 7.95 -6.29
N SER A 445 -32.78 8.61 -6.70
CA SER A 445 -31.88 8.11 -7.73
C SER A 445 -31.17 6.82 -7.30
N SER A 446 -30.66 6.76 -6.07
CA SER A 446 -30.03 5.58 -5.46
C SER A 446 -31.01 4.41 -5.35
N TYR A 447 -32.27 4.69 -4.97
CA TYR A 447 -33.32 3.69 -4.93
C TYR A 447 -33.58 3.10 -6.32
N ARG A 448 -33.74 3.96 -7.35
CA ARG A 448 -33.92 3.54 -8.75
C ARG A 448 -32.72 2.71 -9.24
N LEU A 449 -31.50 3.11 -8.86
CA LEU A 449 -30.29 2.39 -9.23
C LEU A 449 -30.32 0.98 -8.63
N GLY A 450 -30.64 0.86 -7.34
CA GLY A 450 -30.80 -0.44 -6.70
C GLY A 450 -31.93 -1.30 -7.31
N GLN A 451 -33.02 -0.70 -7.81
CA GLN A 451 -34.06 -1.44 -8.55
C GLN A 451 -33.51 -1.99 -9.87
N MET A 452 -32.73 -1.19 -10.60
CA MET A 452 -32.09 -1.61 -11.86
C MET A 452 -31.07 -2.73 -11.62
N LEU A 453 -30.13 -2.55 -10.69
CA LEU A 453 -29.13 -3.57 -10.34
C LEU A 453 -29.79 -4.83 -9.75
N GLY A 454 -30.93 -4.66 -9.07
CA GLY A 454 -31.76 -5.75 -8.57
C GLY A 454 -32.40 -6.62 -9.66
N LYS A 455 -32.34 -6.21 -10.93
CA LYS A 455 -32.78 -7.02 -12.09
C LYS A 455 -31.64 -7.83 -12.71
N LEU A 456 -30.39 -7.55 -12.35
CA LEU A 456 -29.19 -8.19 -12.89
C LEU A 456 -28.64 -9.30 -11.98
N HIS A 457 -27.88 -10.22 -12.55
CA HIS A 457 -27.22 -11.34 -11.88
C HIS A 457 -25.75 -11.42 -12.28
N GLY A 458 -24.86 -11.42 -11.28
CA GLY A 458 -23.42 -11.44 -11.47
C GLY A 458 -22.73 -10.52 -10.47
N ASP A 459 -21.46 -10.25 -10.74
CA ASP A 459 -20.64 -9.35 -9.92
C ASP A 459 -20.70 -7.94 -10.48
N MET A 460 -20.96 -6.98 -9.60
CA MET A 460 -21.06 -5.56 -9.94
C MET A 460 -20.30 -4.74 -8.90
N LEU A 461 -19.56 -3.74 -9.34
CA LEU A 461 -18.90 -2.75 -8.49
C LEU A 461 -19.67 -1.44 -8.62
N VAL A 462 -20.10 -0.84 -7.52
CA VAL A 462 -20.71 0.49 -7.51
C VAL A 462 -19.70 1.47 -6.95
N VAL A 463 -19.23 2.38 -7.79
CA VAL A 463 -18.30 3.43 -7.43
C VAL A 463 -19.10 4.71 -7.17
N MET A 464 -19.20 5.10 -5.91
CA MET A 464 -19.75 6.40 -5.54
C MET A 464 -18.76 7.48 -5.96
N GLU A 465 -19.18 8.40 -6.82
CA GLU A 465 -18.31 9.49 -7.29
C GLU A 465 -18.91 10.85 -6.89
N PRO A 466 -18.54 11.34 -5.70
CA PRO A 466 -19.07 12.60 -5.20
C PRO A 466 -18.15 13.80 -5.46
N GLU A 467 -17.24 13.76 -6.43
CA GLU A 467 -16.26 14.84 -6.71
C GLU A 467 -15.41 15.27 -5.50
N LEU A 468 -14.62 14.33 -4.97
CA LEU A 468 -13.80 14.56 -3.77
C LEU A 468 -12.61 15.48 -3.94
N ASN A 469 -12.48 16.11 -5.10
CA ASN A 469 -11.54 17.20 -5.33
C ASN A 469 -12.05 18.57 -4.84
N LYS A 470 -13.30 18.68 -4.37
CA LYS A 470 -13.89 19.95 -3.92
C LYS A 470 -13.84 20.10 -2.40
N ARG A 471 -13.24 21.19 -1.90
CA ARG A 471 -13.20 21.51 -0.44
C ARG A 471 -14.59 21.58 0.21
N SER A 472 -15.59 22.04 -0.55
CA SER A 472 -16.99 22.10 -0.10
C SER A 472 -17.51 20.74 0.40
N VAL A 473 -16.98 19.64 -0.14
CA VAL A 473 -17.27 18.25 0.21
C VAL A 473 -16.34 17.75 1.31
N LEU A 474 -15.02 17.90 1.13
CA LEU A 474 -14.01 17.40 2.07
C LEU A 474 -14.18 17.98 3.48
N ASP A 475 -14.58 19.26 3.58
CA ASP A 475 -14.78 19.95 4.85
C ASP A 475 -16.17 19.66 5.47
N TRP A 476 -17.04 18.92 4.77
CA TRP A 476 -18.40 18.66 5.22
C TRP A 476 -18.48 17.36 6.04
N LYS A 477 -18.33 17.51 7.35
CA LYS A 477 -18.37 16.41 8.34
C LYS A 477 -19.56 15.44 8.23
N ALA A 478 -20.72 15.87 7.74
CA ALA A 478 -21.92 15.02 7.62
C ALA A 478 -22.07 14.35 6.24
N PHE A 479 -21.19 14.68 5.29
CA PHE A 479 -21.21 14.08 3.96
C PHE A 479 -20.97 12.56 3.94
N PRO A 480 -20.06 11.98 4.75
CA PRO A 480 -19.90 10.52 4.83
C PRO A 480 -21.23 9.82 5.17
N GLU A 481 -21.96 10.33 6.16
CA GLU A 481 -23.24 9.76 6.59
C GLU A 481 -24.32 9.84 5.50
N LEU A 482 -24.30 10.90 4.69
CA LEU A 482 -25.17 11.02 3.52
C LEU A 482 -24.88 9.92 2.50
N ILE A 483 -23.60 9.70 2.16
CA ILE A 483 -23.19 8.64 1.21
C ILE A 483 -23.58 7.26 1.74
N ARG A 484 -23.35 6.98 3.02
CA ARG A 484 -23.75 5.73 3.69
C ARG A 484 -25.25 5.50 3.57
N THR A 485 -26.06 6.43 4.09
CA THR A 485 -27.50 6.20 4.28
C THR A 485 -28.31 6.37 2.99
N LYS A 486 -28.04 7.43 2.22
CA LYS A 486 -28.80 7.81 1.02
C LYS A 486 -28.20 7.25 -0.26
N GLY A 487 -26.95 6.80 -0.21
CA GLY A 487 -26.29 6.05 -1.28
C GLY A 487 -26.31 4.54 -1.01
N ILE A 488 -25.28 4.06 -0.30
CA ILE A 488 -24.93 2.63 -0.17
C ILE A 488 -26.11 1.82 0.38
N MET A 489 -26.62 2.18 1.56
CA MET A 489 -27.71 1.45 2.22
C MET A 489 -29.02 1.48 1.41
N THR A 490 -29.29 2.59 0.72
CA THR A 490 -30.50 2.74 -0.11
C THR A 490 -30.43 1.84 -1.34
N ILE A 491 -29.28 1.79 -2.02
CA ILE A 491 -29.04 0.89 -3.16
C ILE A 491 -29.18 -0.56 -2.69
N ASP A 492 -28.49 -0.96 -1.63
CA ASP A 492 -28.51 -2.34 -1.11
C ASP A 492 -29.92 -2.80 -0.71
N ARG A 493 -30.65 -1.98 0.05
CA ARG A 493 -32.05 -2.26 0.42
C ARG A 493 -32.94 -2.42 -0.80
N SER A 494 -32.76 -1.55 -1.80
CA SER A 494 -33.53 -1.58 -3.03
C SER A 494 -33.24 -2.85 -3.85
N ILE A 495 -31.97 -3.25 -3.98
CA ILE A 495 -31.57 -4.52 -4.62
C ILE A 495 -32.25 -5.71 -3.95
N LYS A 496 -32.28 -5.74 -2.61
CA LYS A 496 -32.93 -6.81 -1.82
C LYS A 496 -34.45 -6.86 -1.97
N SER A 497 -35.08 -5.74 -2.32
CA SER A 497 -36.53 -5.66 -2.55
C SER A 497 -36.97 -6.24 -3.89
N VAL A 498 -36.06 -6.35 -4.87
CA VAL A 498 -36.38 -6.92 -6.19
C VAL A 498 -36.41 -8.44 -6.08
N LYS A 499 -37.62 -9.01 -6.13
CA LYS A 499 -37.80 -10.46 -6.14
C LYS A 499 -37.18 -11.05 -7.41
N PRO A 500 -36.29 -12.05 -7.32
CA PRO A 500 -35.79 -12.72 -8.52
C PRO A 500 -36.96 -13.34 -9.28
N LYS A 501 -37.07 -13.07 -10.58
CA LYS A 501 -38.05 -13.77 -11.43
C LYS A 501 -37.74 -15.26 -11.35
N ARG A 502 -38.71 -16.08 -10.92
CA ARG A 502 -38.57 -17.54 -10.95
C ARG A 502 -38.44 -17.97 -12.41
N THR A 503 -37.24 -18.30 -12.85
CA THR A 503 -37.03 -18.96 -14.14
C THR A 503 -37.55 -20.40 -14.02
N PHE A 504 -38.38 -20.81 -14.98
CA PHE A 504 -39.17 -22.05 -14.93
C PHE A 504 -38.36 -23.33 -15.23
N PHE A 505 -37.02 -23.24 -15.34
CA PHE A 505 -36.15 -24.36 -15.70
C PHE A 505 -34.88 -24.41 -14.84
N PHE A 506 -34.35 -25.62 -14.64
CA PHE A 506 -33.38 -26.12 -13.65
C PHE A 506 -32.03 -25.39 -13.43
N GLN A 507 -31.81 -24.19 -13.94
CA GLN A 507 -30.59 -23.43 -13.65
C GLN A 507 -30.76 -22.56 -12.40
N LYS A 508 -29.97 -22.86 -11.36
CA LYS A 508 -29.82 -21.95 -10.22
C LYS A 508 -29.23 -20.64 -10.75
N PRO A 509 -29.91 -19.48 -10.57
CA PRO A 509 -29.37 -18.21 -11.03
C PRO A 509 -28.01 -17.96 -10.38
N LYS A 510 -27.06 -17.42 -11.16
CA LYS A 510 -25.77 -16.94 -10.61
C LYS A 510 -26.05 -16.01 -9.43
N LYS A 511 -25.27 -16.17 -8.36
CA LYS A 511 -25.43 -15.35 -7.15
C LYS A 511 -25.11 -13.90 -7.50
N ARG A 512 -26.03 -12.99 -7.19
CA ARG A 512 -25.79 -11.54 -7.26
C ARG A 512 -24.81 -11.13 -6.16
N ARG A 513 -23.74 -10.42 -6.54
CA ARG A 513 -22.81 -9.78 -5.60
C ARG A 513 -22.60 -8.34 -6.06
N VAL A 514 -22.86 -7.41 -5.16
CA VAL A 514 -22.65 -5.98 -5.41
C VAL A 514 -21.66 -5.52 -4.37
N PHE A 515 -20.58 -4.91 -4.84
CA PHE A 515 -19.51 -4.38 -4.01
C PHE A 515 -19.54 -2.86 -4.08
N TYR A 516 -19.33 -2.18 -2.97
CA TYR A 516 -19.39 -0.73 -2.89
C TYR A 516 -17.99 -0.14 -2.73
N GLY A 517 -17.71 0.90 -3.51
CA GLY A 517 -16.52 1.70 -3.37
C GLY A 517 -16.85 3.18 -3.50
N ILE A 518 -15.87 4.02 -3.21
CA ILE A 518 -15.95 5.47 -3.36
C ILE A 518 -14.72 5.96 -4.10
N ALA A 519 -14.92 6.81 -5.10
CA ALA A 519 -13.86 7.39 -5.90
C ALA A 519 -13.33 8.68 -5.27
N VAL A 520 -12.03 8.72 -5.02
CA VAL A 520 -11.27 9.97 -4.81
C VAL A 520 -10.64 10.44 -6.12
N THR A 521 -10.32 11.72 -6.22
CA THR A 521 -9.54 12.25 -7.34
C THR A 521 -8.14 12.50 -6.86
N ASP A 522 -7.12 12.11 -7.61
CA ASP A 522 -5.76 12.52 -7.27
C ASP A 522 -5.57 14.03 -7.51
N THR A 523 -5.75 14.81 -6.45
CA THR A 523 -5.61 16.28 -6.45
C THR A 523 -4.22 16.76 -6.08
N GLY A 524 -3.27 15.86 -5.87
CA GLY A 524 -1.91 16.24 -5.55
C GLY A 524 -1.25 17.02 -6.69
N SER A 525 -0.29 17.88 -6.35
CA SER A 525 0.56 18.44 -7.39
C SER A 525 1.34 17.31 -8.07
N ARG A 526 1.48 17.41 -9.39
CA ARG A 526 2.21 16.46 -10.24
C ARG A 526 3.54 17.05 -10.72
N ASP A 527 3.91 18.22 -10.23
CA ASP A 527 5.13 18.90 -10.64
C ASP A 527 6.36 18.02 -10.39
N SER A 528 7.11 17.77 -11.46
CA SER A 528 8.36 17.01 -11.40
C SER A 528 9.45 17.65 -10.53
N GLN A 529 9.39 18.96 -10.33
CA GLN A 529 10.35 19.74 -9.54
C GLN A 529 9.91 19.95 -8.09
N GLY A 530 8.63 19.70 -7.79
CA GLY A 530 8.13 19.80 -6.42
C GLY A 530 8.66 18.66 -5.56
N GLU A 531 9.12 18.95 -4.35
CA GLU A 531 9.53 17.93 -3.37
C GLU A 531 8.32 17.36 -2.61
N ASP A 532 8.38 16.06 -2.30
CA ASP A 532 7.46 15.39 -1.37
C ASP A 532 8.27 14.61 -0.33
N ARG A 533 7.85 14.66 0.94
CA ARG A 533 8.61 14.07 2.05
C ARG A 533 8.64 12.54 2.06
N VAL A 534 7.63 11.90 1.46
CA VAL A 534 7.47 10.44 1.44
C VAL A 534 7.98 9.86 0.14
N PHE A 535 7.63 10.50 -0.98
CA PHE A 535 7.93 9.99 -2.33
C PHE A 535 9.13 10.68 -3.00
N GLY A 536 9.80 11.59 -2.28
CA GLY A 536 10.92 12.39 -2.77
C GLY A 536 10.50 13.56 -3.64
N ARG A 537 9.56 13.35 -4.58
CA ARG A 537 9.02 14.39 -5.46
C ARG A 537 7.54 14.23 -5.74
N LYS A 538 6.88 15.37 -5.97
CA LYS A 538 5.44 15.46 -6.16
C LYS A 538 4.96 14.72 -7.39
N SER A 539 5.69 14.69 -8.51
CA SER A 539 5.35 13.80 -9.65
C SER A 539 5.20 12.31 -9.29
N LEU A 540 5.86 11.80 -8.24
CA LEU A 540 5.73 10.41 -7.77
C LEU A 540 4.63 10.22 -6.71
N GLY A 541 4.20 11.28 -6.04
CA GLY A 541 3.13 11.27 -5.05
C GLY A 541 3.10 12.56 -4.23
N ASP A 542 1.91 12.98 -3.79
CA ASP A 542 1.73 14.17 -2.92
C ASP A 542 1.08 13.72 -1.62
N SER A 543 1.92 13.27 -0.69
CA SER A 543 1.51 12.65 0.56
C SER A 543 0.68 13.58 1.44
N GLN A 544 0.89 14.90 1.33
CA GLN A 544 0.12 15.90 2.06
C GLN A 544 -1.27 16.08 1.43
N ALA A 545 -1.36 16.21 0.11
CA ALA A 545 -2.65 16.35 -0.56
C ALA A 545 -3.55 15.13 -0.36
N TRP A 546 -2.98 13.92 -0.40
CA TRP A 546 -3.75 12.68 -0.24
C TRP A 546 -4.38 12.51 1.15
N GLN A 547 -3.78 13.10 2.20
CA GLN A 547 -4.39 13.10 3.54
C GLN A 547 -5.74 13.81 3.59
N SER A 548 -6.05 14.68 2.63
CA SER A 548 -7.33 15.40 2.58
C SER A 548 -8.55 14.48 2.42
N PHE A 549 -8.36 13.22 2.01
CA PHE A 549 -9.44 12.24 1.91
C PHE A 549 -9.84 11.60 3.25
N HIS A 550 -8.98 11.70 4.28
CA HIS A 550 -9.20 11.03 5.58
C HIS A 550 -10.56 11.35 6.21
N PRO A 551 -11.01 12.62 6.27
CA PRO A 551 -12.29 12.98 6.90
C PRO A 551 -13.51 12.28 6.26
N LEU A 552 -13.37 11.77 5.03
CA LEU A 552 -14.41 11.04 4.34
C LEU A 552 -14.21 9.53 4.36
N LEU A 553 -13.00 9.06 4.02
CA LEU A 553 -12.73 7.63 3.86
C LEU A 553 -12.70 6.92 5.21
N GLU A 554 -12.13 7.53 6.26
CA GLU A 554 -12.06 6.89 7.57
C GLU A 554 -13.44 6.57 8.15
N PRO A 555 -14.43 7.49 8.13
CA PRO A 555 -15.77 7.15 8.58
C PRO A 555 -16.46 6.09 7.72
N LEU A 556 -16.14 5.96 6.42
CA LEU A 556 -16.83 5.06 5.49
C LEU A 556 -16.17 3.69 5.32
N ALA A 557 -14.93 3.50 5.78
CA ALA A 557 -14.11 2.31 5.47
C ALA A 557 -14.89 0.99 5.60
N ASP A 558 -15.68 0.83 6.64
CA ASP A 558 -16.45 -0.41 6.85
C ASP A 558 -17.56 -0.68 5.86
N ASP A 559 -18.14 0.40 5.34
CA ASP A 559 -19.21 0.35 4.36
C ASP A 559 -18.66 0.07 2.94
N LEU A 560 -17.34 0.19 2.75
CA LEU A 560 -16.67 0.14 1.45
C LEU A 560 -15.93 -1.18 1.24
N ASP A 561 -16.35 -1.98 0.27
CA ASP A 561 -15.64 -3.20 -0.16
C ASP A 561 -14.28 -2.91 -0.79
N PHE A 562 -14.14 -1.74 -1.44
CA PHE A 562 -12.92 -1.26 -2.09
C PHE A 562 -12.87 0.27 -2.08
N VAL A 563 -11.68 0.85 -2.31
CA VAL A 563 -11.53 2.29 -2.57
C VAL A 563 -11.26 2.48 -4.05
N ALA A 564 -11.81 3.50 -4.67
CA ALA A 564 -11.50 3.85 -6.04
C ALA A 564 -10.76 5.19 -6.11
N PHE A 565 -10.01 5.41 -7.18
CA PHE A 565 -9.56 6.73 -7.56
C PHE A 565 -9.62 6.93 -9.07
N GLN A 566 -9.51 8.19 -9.49
CA GLN A 566 -9.53 8.58 -10.90
C GLN A 566 -8.36 9.49 -11.26
N GLU A 567 -7.91 9.35 -12.51
CA GLU A 567 -6.86 10.18 -13.12
C GLU A 567 -7.44 10.85 -14.36
N MET A 568 -7.41 12.18 -14.39
CA MET A 568 -7.81 12.96 -15.58
C MET A 568 -6.72 13.97 -15.87
N ILE A 569 -6.13 13.89 -17.06
CA ILE A 569 -4.97 14.70 -17.44
C ILE A 569 -5.16 15.20 -18.87
N GLY A 570 -4.97 16.50 -19.07
CA GLY A 570 -4.94 17.13 -20.38
C GLY A 570 -3.93 18.27 -20.40
N SER A 571 -3.39 18.57 -21.59
CA SER A 571 -2.37 19.61 -21.75
C SER A 571 -2.89 21.04 -21.57
N PHE A 572 -4.20 21.21 -21.41
CA PHE A 572 -4.83 22.48 -21.07
C PHE A 572 -6.17 22.25 -20.37
N SER A 573 -6.53 23.18 -19.50
CA SER A 573 -7.81 23.22 -18.79
C SER A 573 -8.16 24.65 -18.38
N ARG A 574 -9.37 24.85 -17.86
CA ARG A 574 -9.74 26.10 -17.19
C ARG A 574 -8.87 26.29 -15.96
N ASP A 575 -8.35 27.51 -15.80
CA ASP A 575 -7.61 27.87 -14.61
C ASP A 575 -8.59 27.88 -13.39
N PRO A 576 -8.33 27.06 -12.35
CA PRO A 576 -9.20 27.01 -11.18
C PRO A 576 -9.25 28.34 -10.40
N ASP A 577 -8.19 29.17 -10.50
CA ASP A 577 -8.09 30.47 -9.86
C ASP A 577 -8.65 31.59 -10.75
N GLN A 578 -8.74 31.35 -12.07
CA GLN A 578 -9.24 32.29 -13.08
C GLN A 578 -10.16 31.57 -14.08
N LEU A 579 -11.42 31.29 -13.70
CA LEU A 579 -12.36 30.42 -14.44
C LEU A 579 -12.60 30.76 -15.93
N HIS A 580 -12.28 31.98 -16.36
CA HIS A 580 -12.39 32.43 -17.75
C HIS A 580 -11.09 32.27 -18.56
N HIS A 581 -9.99 31.92 -17.91
CA HIS A 581 -8.68 31.76 -18.53
C HIS A 581 -8.40 30.27 -18.72
N ILE A 582 -7.69 29.98 -19.82
CA ILE A 582 -7.20 28.64 -20.11
C ILE A 582 -5.73 28.56 -19.70
N ARG A 583 -5.41 27.57 -18.89
CA ARG A 583 -4.05 27.25 -18.50
C ARG A 583 -3.56 26.10 -19.35
N THR A 584 -2.39 26.27 -19.97
CA THR A 584 -1.65 25.19 -20.64
C THR A 584 -0.66 24.55 -19.67
N TYR A 585 -0.35 23.29 -19.94
CA TYR A 585 0.55 22.49 -19.13
C TYR A 585 1.53 21.75 -20.04
N THR A 586 2.77 21.65 -19.60
CA THR A 586 3.79 20.79 -20.21
C THR A 586 3.70 19.37 -19.65
N VAL A 587 4.40 18.44 -20.30
CA VAL A 587 4.59 17.06 -19.83
C VAL A 587 5.17 17.02 -18.41
N ASN A 588 6.04 17.97 -18.07
CA ASN A 588 6.70 18.06 -16.76
C ASN A 588 5.78 18.64 -15.68
N ASP A 589 4.93 19.62 -16.01
CA ASP A 589 3.96 20.20 -15.08
C ASP A 589 2.97 19.15 -14.57
N LEU A 590 2.63 18.19 -15.44
CA LEU A 590 1.69 17.10 -15.14
C LEU A 590 2.39 15.81 -14.73
N GLY A 591 3.72 15.78 -14.61
CA GLY A 591 4.47 14.60 -14.16
C GLY A 591 4.26 13.36 -15.05
N MET A 592 3.97 13.55 -16.34
CA MET A 592 3.58 12.45 -17.25
C MET A 592 4.67 11.38 -17.38
N ALA A 593 5.94 11.74 -17.17
CA ALA A 593 7.04 10.80 -17.18
C ALA A 593 6.93 9.72 -16.09
N ASP A 594 6.24 10.05 -14.98
CA ASP A 594 6.19 9.28 -13.73
C ASP A 594 4.78 8.79 -13.36
N LEU A 595 3.78 9.07 -14.21
CA LEU A 595 2.37 8.77 -13.90
C LEU A 595 2.12 7.29 -13.60
N ASP A 596 2.82 6.38 -14.29
CA ASP A 596 2.72 4.93 -14.05
C ASP A 596 3.13 4.56 -12.61
N ARG A 597 4.17 5.21 -12.08
CA ARG A 597 4.64 5.02 -10.70
C ARG A 597 3.77 5.77 -9.70
N ARG A 598 3.26 6.94 -10.06
CA ARG A 598 2.33 7.71 -9.23
C ARG A 598 1.04 6.94 -8.97
N ILE A 599 0.48 6.31 -10.00
CA ILE A 599 -0.68 5.40 -9.88
C ILE A 599 -0.39 4.27 -8.90
N GLU A 600 0.79 3.65 -9.00
CA GLU A 600 1.21 2.59 -8.06
C GLU A 600 1.31 3.12 -6.62
N ASN A 601 2.02 4.23 -6.43
CA ASN A 601 2.23 4.83 -5.12
C ASN A 601 0.91 5.26 -4.47
N PHE A 602 0.00 5.84 -5.25
CA PHE A 602 -1.29 6.27 -4.73
C PHE A 602 -2.17 5.08 -4.36
N ALA A 603 -2.21 4.05 -5.21
CA ALA A 603 -2.90 2.82 -4.89
C ALA A 603 -2.32 2.15 -3.64
N HIS A 604 -0.99 2.08 -3.52
CA HIS A 604 -0.31 1.53 -2.36
C HIS A 604 -0.64 2.30 -1.09
N TRP A 605 -0.63 3.63 -1.16
CA TRP A 605 -0.97 4.52 -0.05
C TRP A 605 -2.42 4.29 0.42
N LEU A 606 -3.38 4.24 -0.50
CA LEU A 606 -4.78 3.93 -0.21
C LEU A 606 -4.93 2.53 0.39
N HIS A 607 -4.30 1.53 -0.21
CA HIS A 607 -4.38 0.14 0.21
C HIS A 607 -3.81 -0.07 1.62
N GLN A 608 -2.62 0.47 1.91
CA GLN A 608 -1.99 0.36 3.22
C GLN A 608 -2.78 1.10 4.30
N ARG A 609 -3.37 2.25 3.99
CA ARG A 609 -4.08 3.07 4.98
C ARG A 609 -5.44 2.49 5.34
N TYR A 610 -6.22 2.06 4.33
CA TYR A 610 -7.61 1.65 4.51
C TYR A 610 -7.82 0.13 4.49
N HIS A 611 -6.78 -0.65 4.17
CA HIS A 611 -6.85 -2.11 4.07
C HIS A 611 -7.93 -2.60 3.11
N HIS A 612 -8.16 -1.83 2.05
CA HIS A 612 -9.13 -2.14 1.00
C HIS A 612 -8.42 -2.35 -0.33
N PRO A 613 -8.90 -3.26 -1.19
CA PRO A 613 -8.52 -3.28 -2.60
C PRO A 613 -8.76 -1.92 -3.23
N VAL A 614 -7.93 -1.56 -4.20
CA VAL A 614 -8.00 -0.27 -4.89
C VAL A 614 -8.36 -0.47 -6.36
N LEU A 615 -9.25 0.38 -6.88
CA LEU A 615 -9.64 0.44 -8.28
C LEU A 615 -9.25 1.81 -8.87
N LEU A 616 -8.54 1.84 -9.99
CA LEU A 616 -8.47 3.05 -10.81
C LEU A 616 -9.73 3.07 -11.68
N SER A 617 -10.83 3.65 -11.15
CA SER A 617 -12.17 3.54 -11.73
C SER A 617 -12.21 4.01 -13.17
N TYR A 618 -11.45 5.06 -13.45
CA TYR A 618 -11.12 5.44 -14.81
C TYR A 618 -9.83 6.28 -14.89
N ILE A 619 -9.17 6.19 -16.04
CA ILE A 619 -8.10 7.10 -16.46
C ILE A 619 -8.48 7.78 -17.78
N ALA A 620 -8.35 9.10 -17.84
CA ALA A 620 -8.59 9.91 -19.01
C ALA A 620 -7.33 10.73 -19.34
N LEU A 621 -6.70 10.43 -20.48
CA LEU A 621 -5.50 11.12 -20.96
C LEU A 621 -5.85 11.79 -22.29
N ALA A 622 -5.96 13.12 -22.29
CA ALA A 622 -6.29 13.86 -23.50
C ALA A 622 -5.09 13.92 -24.44
N THR A 623 -5.33 13.72 -25.74
CA THR A 623 -4.29 13.88 -26.77
C THR A 623 -4.24 15.28 -27.36
N GLY A 624 -5.25 16.10 -27.11
CA GLY A 624 -5.34 17.46 -27.61
C GLY A 624 -4.31 18.40 -26.99
N THR A 625 -3.71 19.25 -27.81
CA THR A 625 -2.92 20.42 -27.38
C THR A 625 -3.51 21.70 -27.93
N TRP A 626 -3.34 22.82 -27.22
CA TRP A 626 -3.85 24.13 -27.64
C TRP A 626 -2.73 25.16 -27.71
N HIS A 627 -2.79 26.01 -28.73
CA HIS A 627 -1.89 27.14 -28.95
C HIS A 627 -2.71 28.40 -29.25
N ASP A 628 -2.75 29.33 -28.28
CA ASP A 628 -3.39 30.64 -28.37
C ASP A 628 -2.67 31.54 -29.41
N LYS A 629 -3.07 31.44 -30.69
CA LYS A 629 -2.40 32.10 -31.81
C LYS A 629 -2.70 33.60 -31.82
N ASP A 630 -3.92 33.96 -31.46
CA ASP A 630 -4.39 35.36 -31.49
C ASP A 630 -4.30 36.07 -30.12
N ARG A 631 -3.98 35.33 -29.05
CA ARG A 631 -3.79 35.82 -27.67
C ARG A 631 -5.08 36.34 -27.03
N ASP A 632 -6.22 35.81 -27.43
CA ASP A 632 -7.52 36.18 -26.87
C ASP A 632 -7.94 35.32 -25.65
N HIS A 633 -7.12 34.31 -25.32
CA HIS A 633 -7.32 33.36 -24.23
C HIS A 633 -8.58 32.49 -24.33
N LYS A 634 -9.12 32.32 -25.55
CA LYS A 634 -10.23 31.40 -25.85
C LYS A 634 -9.72 30.22 -26.66
N VAL A 635 -10.37 29.07 -26.49
CA VAL A 635 -10.03 27.87 -27.25
C VAL A 635 -10.81 27.87 -28.57
N ASP A 636 -10.13 28.25 -29.64
CA ASP A 636 -10.67 28.18 -31.00
C ASP A 636 -10.43 26.84 -31.68
N ALA A 637 -11.28 26.52 -32.65
CA ALA A 637 -11.29 25.20 -33.29
C ALA A 637 -9.99 24.91 -34.05
N ASP A 638 -9.44 25.93 -34.71
CA ASP A 638 -8.21 25.86 -35.52
C ASP A 638 -6.93 26.04 -34.69
N GLU A 639 -7.06 26.23 -33.38
CA GLU A 639 -5.96 26.33 -32.42
C GLU A 639 -5.70 25.04 -31.65
N VAL A 640 -6.63 24.08 -31.71
CA VAL A 640 -6.49 22.76 -31.08
C VAL A 640 -5.90 21.78 -32.08
N ASP A 641 -4.75 21.19 -31.73
CA ASP A 641 -4.23 19.98 -32.37
C ASP A 641 -4.72 18.76 -31.57
N PRO A 642 -5.73 18.00 -32.05
CA PRO A 642 -6.32 16.89 -31.31
C PRO A 642 -5.36 15.71 -31.09
N LEU A 643 -4.22 15.67 -31.80
CA LEU A 643 -3.22 14.61 -31.71
C LEU A 643 -1.87 15.10 -31.17
N GLY A 644 -1.76 16.36 -30.71
CA GLY A 644 -0.50 16.96 -30.29
C GLY A 644 0.26 16.19 -29.20
N TRP A 645 -0.47 15.46 -28.34
CA TRP A 645 0.07 14.60 -27.27
C TRP A 645 -0.11 13.09 -27.50
N VAL A 646 -0.41 12.65 -28.73
CA VAL A 646 -0.63 11.21 -29.02
C VAL A 646 0.57 10.34 -28.62
N ASP A 647 1.80 10.81 -28.86
CA ASP A 647 3.03 10.10 -28.48
C ASP A 647 3.18 10.00 -26.97
N VAL A 648 2.88 11.08 -26.24
CA VAL A 648 2.95 11.14 -24.77
C VAL A 648 1.96 10.15 -24.17
N VAL A 649 0.72 10.15 -24.65
CA VAL A 649 -0.35 9.27 -24.17
C VAL A 649 -0.04 7.80 -24.48
N ALA A 650 0.43 7.49 -25.70
CA ALA A 650 0.84 6.15 -26.07
C ALA A 650 1.98 5.63 -25.18
N ASP A 651 3.01 6.44 -24.93
CA ASP A 651 4.13 6.06 -24.07
C ASP A 651 3.73 5.89 -22.61
N THR A 652 2.79 6.71 -22.10
CA THR A 652 2.24 6.57 -20.75
C THR A 652 1.44 5.28 -20.60
N TYR A 653 0.54 4.94 -21.54
CA TYR A 653 -0.17 3.66 -21.49
C TYR A 653 0.77 2.47 -21.61
N ALA A 654 1.82 2.57 -22.43
CA ALA A 654 2.85 1.53 -22.52
C ALA A 654 3.57 1.32 -21.18
N LYS A 655 3.86 2.40 -20.43
CA LYS A 655 4.46 2.31 -19.09
C LYS A 655 3.49 1.69 -18.09
N ILE A 656 2.23 2.14 -18.05
CA ILE A 656 1.18 1.60 -17.18
C ILE A 656 1.06 0.09 -17.39
N ARG A 657 1.00 -0.36 -18.65
CA ARG A 657 0.92 -1.77 -18.99
C ARG A 657 2.08 -2.61 -18.46
N ARG A 658 3.32 -2.12 -18.58
CA ARG A 658 4.51 -2.81 -18.05
C ARG A 658 4.48 -2.99 -16.52
N ARG A 659 3.58 -2.31 -15.80
CA ARG A 659 3.47 -2.36 -14.33
C ARG A 659 2.31 -3.19 -13.81
N TYR A 660 1.51 -3.87 -14.64
CA TYR A 660 0.35 -4.64 -14.18
C TYR A 660 0.66 -5.62 -13.03
N GLY A 661 1.82 -6.29 -13.06
CA GLY A 661 2.25 -7.16 -11.96
C GLY A 661 2.54 -6.43 -10.65
N LEU A 662 3.08 -5.19 -10.73
CA LEU A 662 3.37 -4.36 -9.56
C LEU A 662 2.11 -3.73 -8.98
N TYR A 663 1.16 -3.35 -9.83
CA TYR A 663 -0.14 -2.83 -9.41
C TYR A 663 -0.90 -3.79 -8.49
N ALA A 664 -0.95 -5.08 -8.82
CA ALA A 664 -1.57 -6.08 -7.94
C ALA A 664 -0.92 -6.08 -6.54
N SER A 665 0.41 -6.00 -6.46
CA SER A 665 1.14 -5.96 -5.19
C SER A 665 0.94 -4.65 -4.41
N ALA A 666 0.63 -3.56 -5.11
CA ALA A 666 0.24 -2.28 -4.52
C ALA A 666 -1.23 -2.24 -4.07
N GLY A 667 -1.98 -3.33 -4.26
CA GLY A 667 -3.40 -3.42 -3.93
C GLY A 667 -4.34 -2.88 -5.01
N LEU A 668 -3.81 -2.45 -6.16
CA LEU A 668 -4.60 -2.05 -7.33
C LEU A 668 -5.07 -3.32 -8.06
N PHE A 669 -6.37 -3.63 -7.96
CA PHE A 669 -6.95 -4.81 -8.62
C PHE A 669 -7.51 -4.49 -10.00
N GLY A 670 -7.55 -3.23 -10.42
CA GLY A 670 -8.00 -2.91 -11.76
C GLY A 670 -7.86 -1.47 -12.21
N LEU A 671 -7.91 -1.28 -13.52
CA LEU A 671 -8.05 0.04 -14.14
C LEU A 671 -8.90 -0.01 -15.42
N ALA A 672 -9.51 1.11 -15.80
CA ALA A 672 -10.21 1.25 -17.07
C ALA A 672 -9.87 2.60 -17.73
N PRO A 673 -9.57 2.68 -19.03
CA PRO A 673 -9.68 3.94 -19.76
C PRO A 673 -11.12 4.46 -19.72
N MET A 674 -11.28 5.77 -19.64
CA MET A 674 -12.60 6.41 -19.50
C MET A 674 -13.54 6.13 -20.68
N MET A 675 -13.00 6.15 -21.90
CA MET A 675 -13.73 6.01 -23.16
C MET A 675 -12.88 5.38 -24.24
N LEU A 676 -13.53 4.61 -25.11
CA LEU A 676 -12.89 4.00 -26.27
C LEU A 676 -12.77 5.02 -27.40
N PHE A 677 -13.82 5.81 -27.62
CA PHE A 677 -13.88 6.80 -28.70
C PHE A 677 -13.84 8.23 -28.18
N ASP A 678 -13.24 9.11 -28.98
CA ASP A 678 -13.30 10.54 -28.76
C ASP A 678 -14.75 11.02 -28.73
N HIS A 679 -15.01 11.94 -27.82
CA HIS A 679 -16.36 12.31 -27.47
C HIS A 679 -16.57 13.82 -27.67
N PRO A 680 -16.89 14.26 -28.90
CA PRO A 680 -16.95 15.68 -29.28
C PRO A 680 -18.04 16.47 -28.55
N SER A 681 -18.95 15.76 -27.89
CA SER A 681 -20.06 16.35 -27.12
C SER A 681 -19.84 16.23 -25.61
N HIS A 682 -18.60 16.01 -25.17
CA HIS A 682 -18.27 15.86 -23.75
C HIS A 682 -18.75 17.09 -22.99
N ASP A 683 -19.64 16.83 -22.03
CA ASP A 683 -20.23 17.83 -21.16
C ASP A 683 -20.86 19.06 -21.86
N LEU A 684 -21.40 18.87 -23.08
CA LEU A 684 -22.13 19.92 -23.78
C LEU A 684 -23.26 20.50 -22.91
N GLY A 685 -23.19 21.80 -22.64
CA GLY A 685 -24.17 22.53 -21.82
C GLY A 685 -23.91 22.49 -20.31
N LYS A 686 -22.74 22.02 -19.88
CA LYS A 686 -22.31 21.93 -18.47
C LYS A 686 -20.89 22.50 -18.29
N PHE A 687 -20.22 22.20 -17.18
CA PHE A 687 -18.92 22.78 -16.83
C PHE A 687 -17.77 21.94 -17.42
N GLN A 688 -17.31 22.35 -18.60
CA GLN A 688 -16.15 21.75 -19.27
C GLN A 688 -14.85 22.17 -18.60
N TYR A 689 -14.33 21.35 -17.69
CA TYR A 689 -13.12 21.67 -16.92
C TYR A 689 -11.88 21.68 -17.82
N PHE A 690 -11.71 20.69 -18.71
CA PHE A 690 -10.63 20.70 -19.72
C PHE A 690 -11.03 21.36 -21.03
N ASP A 691 -12.15 22.09 -21.07
CA ASP A 691 -12.66 22.75 -22.28
C ASP A 691 -12.69 21.77 -23.48
N ARG A 692 -12.29 22.17 -24.69
CA ARG A 692 -12.25 21.27 -25.86
C ARG A 692 -11.27 20.09 -25.75
N ASN A 693 -10.40 20.05 -24.72
CA ASN A 693 -9.49 18.93 -24.55
C ASN A 693 -10.21 17.62 -24.20
N GLU A 694 -11.35 17.73 -23.49
CA GLU A 694 -12.19 16.58 -23.08
C GLU A 694 -12.73 15.79 -24.28
N TYR A 695 -12.77 16.42 -25.45
CA TYR A 695 -13.18 15.76 -26.70
C TYR A 695 -12.17 14.72 -27.18
N THR A 696 -10.94 14.75 -26.65
CA THR A 696 -9.82 13.91 -27.09
C THR A 696 -9.41 12.83 -26.07
N PHE A 697 -10.29 12.49 -25.12
CA PHE A 697 -10.02 11.46 -24.10
C PHE A 697 -10.13 10.01 -24.61
N GLY A 698 -10.70 9.80 -25.79
CA GLY A 698 -10.83 8.47 -26.39
C GLY A 698 -9.49 7.90 -26.81
N LEU A 699 -9.43 6.57 -26.87
CA LEU A 699 -8.27 5.86 -27.42
C LEU A 699 -8.28 5.86 -28.95
N ILE A 700 -9.46 6.07 -29.55
CA ILE A 700 -9.71 6.14 -30.99
C ILE A 700 -10.31 7.52 -31.30
N ALA A 701 -9.70 8.24 -32.23
CA ALA A 701 -10.23 9.51 -32.69
C ALA A 701 -11.40 9.28 -33.64
N THR A 702 -12.33 10.24 -33.68
CA THR A 702 -13.44 10.25 -34.64
C THR A 702 -13.41 11.56 -35.43
N ASP A 703 -13.94 11.55 -36.65
CA ASP A 703 -14.12 12.75 -37.47
C ASP A 703 -15.29 13.66 -37.00
N ALA A 704 -15.79 13.40 -35.79
CA ALA A 704 -16.93 14.09 -35.25
C ALA A 704 -16.59 15.56 -34.95
N ILE A 705 -17.47 16.46 -35.39
CA ILE A 705 -17.27 17.89 -35.21
C ILE A 705 -17.49 18.22 -33.73
N ALA A 706 -16.49 18.85 -33.11
CA ALA A 706 -16.56 19.35 -31.73
C ALA A 706 -17.86 20.15 -31.50
N GLY A 707 -18.57 19.80 -30.43
CA GLY A 707 -19.83 20.43 -30.05
C GLY A 707 -21.08 19.97 -30.81
N THR A 708 -20.98 18.94 -31.65
CA THR A 708 -22.14 18.33 -32.31
C THR A 708 -22.50 16.97 -31.70
N HIS A 709 -23.79 16.62 -31.68
CA HIS A 709 -24.28 15.35 -31.14
C HIS A 709 -24.07 14.14 -32.08
N SER A 710 -23.52 14.35 -33.28
CA SER A 710 -23.37 13.29 -34.28
C SER A 710 -21.96 13.35 -34.87
N PRO A 711 -21.22 12.23 -34.92
CA PRO A 711 -20.15 12.08 -35.90
C PRO A 711 -20.80 12.22 -37.29
N LEU A 712 -20.62 13.38 -37.93
CA LEU A 712 -21.26 13.69 -39.20
C LEU A 712 -20.53 13.04 -40.39
N GLY A 713 -19.39 12.38 -40.18
CA GLY A 713 -18.65 11.65 -41.22
C GLY A 713 -18.42 10.16 -40.95
N GLY A 714 -18.52 9.69 -39.70
CA GLY A 714 -18.50 8.27 -39.35
C GLY A 714 -17.13 7.59 -39.50
N ARG A 715 -16.09 8.32 -39.90
CA ARG A 715 -14.73 7.78 -39.98
C ARG A 715 -14.06 7.88 -38.62
N TRP A 716 -13.47 6.76 -38.20
CA TRP A 716 -12.57 6.75 -37.06
C TRP A 716 -11.11 6.66 -37.49
N HIS A 717 -10.24 7.11 -36.60
CA HIS A 717 -8.80 7.11 -36.80
C HIS A 717 -8.15 6.56 -35.54
N TYR A 718 -7.39 5.48 -35.70
CA TYR A 718 -6.58 4.97 -34.61
C TYR A 718 -5.54 5.99 -34.20
N LYS A 719 -5.52 6.34 -32.92
CA LYS A 719 -4.47 7.16 -32.37
C LYS A 719 -3.18 6.33 -32.34
N GLN A 720 -2.19 6.77 -33.10
CA GLN A 720 -0.90 6.09 -33.22
C GLN A 720 0.22 7.12 -33.13
N GLY A 721 1.17 6.85 -32.25
CA GLY A 721 2.33 7.70 -32.09
C GLY A 721 3.25 7.69 -33.32
N LYS A 722 3.96 8.78 -33.57
CA LYS A 722 4.94 8.88 -34.66
C LYS A 722 6.04 7.83 -34.46
N GLY A 723 6.20 6.97 -35.47
CA GLY A 723 7.20 5.89 -35.45
C GLY A 723 6.88 4.74 -34.49
N LYS A 724 5.66 4.67 -33.94
CA LYS A 724 5.20 3.52 -33.13
C LYS A 724 4.53 2.50 -34.04
N ASN A 725 4.76 1.22 -33.78
CA ASN A 725 4.13 0.12 -34.55
C ASN A 725 2.77 -0.31 -33.99
N LYS A 726 2.36 0.23 -32.83
CA LYS A 726 1.09 -0.07 -32.17
C LYS A 726 0.29 1.22 -31.98
N THR A 727 -1.02 1.11 -32.13
CA THR A 727 -2.00 2.13 -31.75
C THR A 727 -2.07 2.26 -30.22
N VAL A 728 -2.70 3.31 -29.72
CA VAL A 728 -2.94 3.49 -28.27
C VAL A 728 -3.80 2.34 -27.72
N VAL A 729 -4.83 1.92 -28.46
CA VAL A 729 -5.69 0.78 -28.10
C VAL A 729 -4.90 -0.51 -28.00
N GLU A 730 -4.10 -0.85 -29.03
CA GLU A 730 -3.24 -2.04 -28.98
C GLU A 730 -2.22 -1.92 -27.85
N THR A 731 -1.67 -0.74 -27.59
CA THR A 731 -0.67 -0.55 -26.54
C THR A 731 -1.23 -0.96 -25.18
N ILE A 732 -2.47 -0.58 -24.85
CA ILE A 732 -3.07 -0.90 -23.56
C ILE A 732 -3.69 -2.30 -23.50
N PHE A 733 -4.38 -2.77 -24.55
CA PHE A 733 -5.16 -4.01 -24.53
C PHE A 733 -4.48 -5.22 -25.17
N SER A 734 -3.41 -5.05 -25.98
CA SER A 734 -2.72 -6.22 -26.57
C SER A 734 -2.04 -7.07 -25.50
N ASP A 735 -1.87 -8.35 -25.80
CA ASP A 735 -1.47 -9.46 -24.90
C ASP A 735 -2.34 -9.60 -23.63
#